data_AF-A0A317WD51-F1
#
_entry.id   AF-A0A317WD51-F1
#
_cell.length_a   1.000
_cell.length_b   1.000
_cell.length_c   1.000
_cell.angle_alpha   90.00
_cell.angle_beta   90.00
_cell.angle_gamma   90.00
#
_symmetry.space_group_name_H-M   'P 1'
#
loop_
_entity.id
_entity.type
_entity.pdbx_description
1 polymer ?
#
loop_
_entity_poly.entity_id
_entity_poly.type
_entity_poly.pdbx_seq_one_letter_code
_entity_poly.pdbx_strand_id
1 'polypeptide(L)'
;MIRPVCLALLFYTVCGLPTATNHSGQPVVDLDYAKYQGVRLEGGVDEFLGMRYASPPIGELRFRAPRDPSASQTLQSATEYGPICIGVDEDESPGEISEDCLFINVFKPSTATSQSRLPVWFFIQGGGYAENSNANYNGTQVIQESGDAIVFVTFNYRVGALGFLASEQIRQNGDLNAGLLDQRKALRWVKQYIEQFGGDPDHIVIHGVSAGAGSVAYHLSAYGGKDEGLFIGAIVESSFWPTQRKVSEMEFQFERFVNDTDCSAARDSLDCLRKQDIATIQKGNTASPFPGGSSSPLPDWYFLPVTDGNLVQDELYNAFDAGNFIKVPVLVGDDTDEGSNFAYNASSSADVSQFFKNNYPSLNSHQLDAINQVYPRGKLLPRHAAYFGASSAAYGDATFTCPGNHVASSAARYLPDAVWNYRVNIIDESNIAGGIGVPHTFELPAIFGAGSTGTLSSDSSYLSYNAAIIPVTMHYFISFVQALNPNTYRYAAAPEWSTWGDGRRLRLQTNNTAMEAVPPNSVQDCAFWKSLSVPMERVNMAAKDLTTREWINALIEPGYLLVWALRYYVKVNLETVFCKGQILAPLLHQSRLRDEAFGKFWVAFSTYLQANAPASPPPTQPPDQIIRSSDLIPPLLARASGTVLDVGPGTGTQMPLLRSPAIKAIYGAEPCHGLHAELRTSATSQGLEDKYNILPCGVESADLIPALQRQGLLKTDTSDVPSILETLSTTKEGVFDTIVCVRVLCSVPDMHRTVQDLYTLLRPGGKMLVVEHVVNPWRTPKGSVIARAFQAFYGFMGWSWYLGNCCMNRDTTSALKHAADQDGGWESVELESWFESTPMPYVAGILTKRR
;
A
#
# COMPACT_ATOMS: atom_id res chain seq x y z
N MET A 1 8.83 -98.63 11.82
CA MET A 1 9.40 -97.39 12.39
C MET A 1 8.36 -96.28 12.29
N ILE A 2 7.96 -95.76 13.45
CA ILE A 2 7.52 -94.39 13.78
C ILE A 2 6.43 -93.70 12.89
N ARG A 3 5.26 -93.54 13.52
CA ARG A 3 4.12 -92.59 13.36
C ARG A 3 4.53 -91.09 13.12
N PRO A 4 3.62 -90.09 12.97
CA PRO A 4 2.24 -90.03 12.43
C PRO A 4 1.85 -88.72 11.67
N VAL A 5 0.73 -88.78 10.92
CA VAL A 5 -0.47 -87.88 10.90
C VAL A 5 -0.33 -86.34 11.01
N CYS A 6 -0.96 -85.60 10.08
CA CYS A 6 -2.06 -84.65 10.38
C CYS A 6 -2.73 -84.04 9.13
N LEU A 7 -4.05 -84.27 9.04
CA LEU A 7 -5.03 -83.55 8.22
C LEU A 7 -5.22 -82.14 8.80
N ALA A 8 -5.37 -81.11 7.95
CA ALA A 8 -5.88 -79.81 8.37
C ALA A 8 -6.91 -79.28 7.37
N LEU A 9 -8.08 -78.93 7.90
CA LEU A 9 -9.26 -78.42 7.22
C LEU A 9 -9.04 -77.01 6.66
N LEU A 10 -9.58 -76.76 5.47
CA LEU A 10 -9.80 -75.42 4.92
C LEU A 10 -11.03 -74.78 5.59
N PHE A 11 -10.80 -73.76 6.41
CA PHE A 11 -11.83 -72.84 6.88
C PHE A 11 -12.09 -71.77 5.79
N TYR A 12 -13.32 -71.69 5.33
CA TYR A 12 -13.85 -70.53 4.60
C TYR A 12 -14.03 -69.38 5.60
N THR A 13 -13.16 -68.37 5.54
CA THR A 13 -13.41 -67.08 6.17
C THR A 13 -14.32 -66.25 5.27
N VAL A 14 -15.56 -66.09 5.72
CA VAL A 14 -16.51 -65.10 5.22
C VAL A 14 -15.91 -63.72 5.49
N CYS A 15 -15.45 -63.02 4.44
CA CYS A 15 -15.19 -61.59 4.52
C CYS A 15 -16.52 -60.88 4.78
N GLY A 16 -16.72 -60.40 6.00
CA GLY A 16 -17.81 -59.51 6.34
C GLY A 16 -17.74 -58.27 5.44
N LEU A 17 -18.86 -57.97 4.79
CA LEU A 17 -19.12 -56.64 4.23
C LEU A 17 -18.86 -55.61 5.34
N PRO A 18 -18.18 -54.48 5.06
CA PRO A 18 -18.07 -53.41 6.03
C PRO A 18 -19.49 -52.92 6.33
N THR A 19 -19.96 -53.20 7.53
CA THR A 19 -21.15 -52.55 8.09
C THR A 19 -20.91 -51.06 8.03
N ALA A 20 -21.72 -50.33 7.26
CA ALA A 20 -21.84 -48.89 7.38
C ALA A 20 -22.08 -48.56 8.85
N THR A 21 -21.04 -48.08 9.54
CA THR A 21 -21.17 -47.54 10.88
C THR A 21 -21.98 -46.27 10.75
N ASN A 22 -23.30 -46.43 10.93
CA ASN A 22 -24.23 -45.35 11.10
C ASN A 22 -23.84 -44.65 12.41
N HIS A 23 -22.92 -43.68 12.36
CA HIS A 23 -22.60 -42.83 13.50
C HIS A 23 -23.82 -41.94 13.75
N SER A 24 -24.73 -42.45 14.58
CA SER A 24 -26.00 -41.84 14.99
C SER A 24 -25.84 -40.64 15.93
N GLY A 25 -24.70 -39.93 15.85
CA GLY A 25 -24.38 -38.77 16.68
C GLY A 25 -24.00 -37.58 15.82
N GLN A 26 -24.22 -36.36 16.35
CA GLN A 26 -23.77 -35.12 15.72
C GLN A 26 -22.24 -35.14 15.54
N PRO A 27 -21.72 -34.59 14.43
CA PRO A 27 -20.29 -34.64 14.13
C PRO A 27 -19.49 -33.78 15.10
N VAL A 28 -18.33 -34.28 15.55
CA VAL A 28 -17.41 -33.55 16.45
C VAL A 28 -16.00 -33.58 15.86
N VAL A 29 -15.32 -32.44 15.86
CA VAL A 29 -13.92 -32.30 15.42
C VAL A 29 -13.07 -31.72 16.56
N ASP A 30 -11.85 -32.23 16.72
CA ASP A 30 -10.88 -31.85 17.76
C ASP A 30 -9.69 -31.13 17.09
N LEU A 31 -9.46 -29.87 17.45
CA LEU A 31 -8.44 -29.00 16.83
C LEU A 31 -7.29 -28.68 17.79
N ASP A 32 -7.06 -29.53 18.80
CA ASP A 32 -6.12 -29.35 19.91
C ASP A 32 -6.48 -28.21 20.87
N TYR A 33 -6.76 -27.00 20.36
CA TYR A 33 -7.11 -25.84 21.19
C TYR A 33 -8.60 -25.83 21.58
N ALA A 34 -9.47 -26.46 20.80
CA ALA A 34 -10.91 -26.54 21.04
C ALA A 34 -11.53 -27.76 20.34
N LYS A 35 -12.68 -28.22 20.86
CA LYS A 35 -13.52 -29.24 20.23
C LYS A 35 -14.81 -28.60 19.79
N TYR A 36 -15.23 -28.85 18.55
CA TYR A 36 -16.42 -28.28 17.95
C TYR A 36 -17.43 -29.36 17.60
N GLN A 37 -18.70 -29.15 17.98
CA GLN A 37 -19.82 -29.98 17.55
C GLN A 37 -20.58 -29.28 16.42
N GLY A 38 -20.58 -29.89 15.23
CA GLY A 38 -21.27 -29.38 14.05
C GLY A 38 -22.68 -29.98 13.88
N VAL A 39 -23.23 -29.79 12.67
CA VAL A 39 -24.52 -30.34 12.24
C VAL A 39 -24.31 -31.28 11.06
N ARG A 40 -25.01 -32.42 11.06
CA ARG A 40 -25.11 -33.29 9.89
C ARG A 40 -26.39 -32.98 9.11
N LEU A 41 -26.23 -32.61 7.84
CA LEU A 41 -27.35 -32.36 6.92
C LEU A 41 -27.81 -33.65 6.25
N GLU A 42 -29.09 -33.74 5.88
CA GLU A 42 -29.64 -34.91 5.16
C GLU A 42 -28.94 -35.18 3.82
N GLY A 43 -28.36 -34.14 3.22
CA GLY A 43 -27.61 -34.19 1.96
C GLY A 43 -26.20 -34.77 2.04
N GLY A 44 -25.80 -35.39 3.15
CA GLY A 44 -24.49 -36.03 3.28
C GLY A 44 -23.32 -35.06 3.50
N VAL A 45 -23.61 -33.86 4.01
CA VAL A 45 -22.62 -32.84 4.36
C VAL A 45 -22.68 -32.55 5.85
N ASP A 46 -21.52 -32.49 6.50
CA ASP A 46 -21.36 -31.99 7.86
C ASP A 46 -20.91 -30.52 7.79
N GLU A 47 -21.55 -29.64 8.56
CA GLU A 47 -21.21 -28.23 8.67
C GLU A 47 -20.73 -27.88 10.08
N PHE A 48 -19.69 -27.04 10.14
CA PHE A 48 -19.13 -26.49 11.37
C PHE A 48 -19.05 -24.97 11.20
N LEU A 49 -20.00 -24.26 11.80
CA LEU A 49 -20.24 -22.84 11.62
C LEU A 49 -19.79 -22.06 12.87
N GLY A 50 -19.29 -20.83 12.71
CA GLY A 50 -18.98 -19.95 13.83
C GLY A 50 -17.77 -20.39 14.67
N MET A 51 -16.82 -21.13 14.09
CA MET A 51 -15.57 -21.48 14.78
C MET A 51 -14.64 -20.28 14.82
N ARG A 52 -13.83 -20.13 15.88
CA ARG A 52 -12.90 -18.99 16.02
C ARG A 52 -11.54 -19.34 15.47
N TYR A 53 -11.08 -18.62 14.44
CA TYR A 53 -9.71 -18.74 13.95
C TYR A 53 -8.75 -17.73 14.62
N ALA A 54 -9.29 -16.76 15.35
CA ALA A 54 -8.55 -15.75 16.08
C ALA A 54 -9.28 -15.34 17.37
N SER A 55 -8.55 -14.68 18.28
CA SER A 55 -9.16 -13.98 19.43
C SER A 55 -10.04 -12.80 18.97
N PRO A 56 -11.12 -12.46 19.70
CA PRO A 56 -11.94 -11.28 19.43
C PRO A 56 -11.07 -10.02 19.32
N PRO A 57 -11.15 -9.22 18.24
CA PRO A 57 -10.28 -8.07 18.01
C PRO A 57 -10.76 -6.80 18.76
N ILE A 58 -11.28 -6.97 19.98
CA ILE A 58 -11.90 -5.92 20.78
C ILE A 58 -10.92 -5.26 21.77
N GLY A 59 -11.25 -4.06 22.23
CA GLY A 59 -10.49 -3.32 23.24
C GLY A 59 -9.03 -3.13 22.83
N GLU A 60 -8.09 -3.66 23.62
CA GLU A 60 -6.65 -3.56 23.32
C GLU A 60 -6.21 -4.25 22.02
N LEU A 61 -7.02 -5.17 21.49
CA LEU A 61 -6.76 -5.86 20.22
C LEU A 61 -7.32 -5.09 19.01
N ARG A 62 -8.11 -4.03 19.24
CA ARG A 62 -8.57 -3.15 18.16
C ARG A 62 -7.38 -2.51 17.46
N PHE A 63 -7.43 -2.50 16.12
CA PHE A 63 -6.37 -2.02 15.23
C PHE A 63 -5.01 -2.75 15.35
N ARG A 64 -5.02 -4.01 15.82
CA ARG A 64 -3.85 -4.88 15.86
C ARG A 64 -4.03 -6.10 14.96
N ALA A 65 -2.94 -6.75 14.60
CA ALA A 65 -2.94 -8.05 13.95
C ALA A 65 -3.74 -9.09 14.79
N PRO A 66 -4.44 -10.02 14.15
CA PRO A 66 -5.19 -11.06 14.83
C PRO A 66 -4.29 -11.95 15.67
N ARG A 67 -4.75 -12.31 16.88
CA ARG A 67 -4.05 -13.24 17.78
C ARG A 67 -4.67 -14.62 17.72
N ASP A 68 -3.93 -15.63 18.17
CA ASP A 68 -4.46 -17.00 18.29
C ASP A 68 -5.77 -17.04 19.09
N PRO A 69 -6.71 -17.94 18.73
CA PRO A 69 -7.91 -18.13 19.51
C PRO A 69 -7.56 -18.71 20.89
N SER A 70 -8.31 -18.32 21.92
CA SER A 70 -8.14 -18.87 23.26
C SER A 70 -8.44 -20.37 23.29
N ALA A 71 -7.57 -21.16 23.92
CA ALA A 71 -7.81 -22.58 24.13
C ALA A 71 -9.00 -22.79 25.09
N SER A 72 -9.85 -23.75 24.77
CA SER A 72 -11.03 -24.14 25.54
C SER A 72 -11.13 -25.65 25.65
N GLN A 73 -11.25 -26.16 26.87
CA GLN A 73 -11.49 -27.59 27.14
C GLN A 73 -12.97 -27.98 27.04
N THR A 74 -13.86 -26.99 27.01
CA THR A 74 -15.31 -27.20 26.90
C THR A 74 -15.68 -27.45 25.44
N LEU A 75 -16.56 -28.41 25.17
CA LEU A 75 -17.13 -28.61 23.83
C LEU A 75 -17.84 -27.33 23.37
N GLN A 76 -17.43 -26.78 22.24
CA GLN A 76 -17.98 -25.57 21.64
C GLN A 76 -19.06 -25.95 20.62
N SER A 77 -20.15 -25.18 20.58
CA SER A 77 -21.14 -25.32 19.50
C SER A 77 -20.59 -24.73 18.21
N ALA A 78 -20.75 -25.44 17.10
CA ALA A 78 -20.46 -24.96 15.75
C ALA A 78 -21.67 -25.19 14.83
N THR A 79 -22.87 -24.90 15.33
CA THR A 79 -24.13 -25.17 14.63
C THR A 79 -24.78 -23.93 14.04
N GLU A 80 -24.25 -22.75 14.33
CA GLU A 80 -24.78 -21.46 13.89
C GLU A 80 -23.61 -20.56 13.48
N TYR A 81 -23.85 -19.68 12.51
CA TYR A 81 -22.87 -18.67 12.14
C TYR A 81 -22.64 -17.69 13.30
N GLY A 82 -21.38 -17.26 13.46
CA GLY A 82 -21.08 -16.07 14.25
C GLY A 82 -21.44 -14.79 13.47
N PRO A 83 -21.53 -13.63 14.14
CA PRO A 83 -21.78 -12.36 13.47
C PRO A 83 -20.70 -12.04 12.44
N ILE A 84 -21.08 -11.33 11.38
CA ILE A 84 -20.16 -10.71 10.44
C ILE A 84 -19.48 -9.49 11.07
N CYS A 85 -18.39 -9.03 10.44
CA CYS A 85 -17.66 -7.88 10.94
C CYS A 85 -18.41 -6.59 10.62
N ILE A 86 -18.61 -5.76 11.63
CA ILE A 86 -19.23 -4.45 11.46
C ILE A 86 -18.40 -3.55 10.54
N GLY A 87 -19.05 -3.10 9.47
CA GLY A 87 -18.50 -2.30 8.38
C GLY A 87 -18.75 -0.80 8.51
N VAL A 88 -18.49 -0.09 7.41
CA VAL A 88 -18.71 1.36 7.25
C VAL A 88 -20.20 1.67 7.30
N ASP A 89 -20.59 2.69 8.06
CA ASP A 89 -21.99 3.14 8.21
C ASP A 89 -23.00 2.04 8.68
N GLU A 90 -22.49 0.94 9.26
CA GLU A 90 -23.32 -0.13 9.84
C GLU A 90 -23.51 0.04 11.35
N ASP A 91 -24.64 -0.46 11.86
CA ASP A 91 -24.94 -0.54 13.29
C ASP A 91 -24.69 -1.96 13.84
N GLU A 92 -24.28 -2.06 15.10
CA GLU A 92 -24.15 -3.36 15.77
C GLU A 92 -25.52 -4.03 15.94
N SER A 93 -25.65 -5.27 15.47
CA SER A 93 -26.85 -6.10 15.61
C SER A 93 -26.48 -7.40 16.34
N PRO A 94 -26.97 -7.64 17.57
CA PRO A 94 -26.58 -8.80 18.38
C PRO A 94 -26.76 -10.14 17.64
N GLY A 95 -25.66 -10.86 17.45
CA GLY A 95 -25.64 -12.16 16.76
C GLY A 95 -25.54 -12.09 15.23
N GLU A 96 -25.66 -10.90 14.64
CA GLU A 96 -25.64 -10.71 13.19
C GLU A 96 -24.42 -9.89 12.74
N ILE A 97 -24.15 -8.74 13.37
CA ILE A 97 -23.08 -7.80 13.02
C ILE A 97 -22.39 -7.36 14.31
N SER A 98 -21.07 -7.54 14.44
CA SER A 98 -20.32 -7.15 15.65
C SER A 98 -18.83 -6.91 15.37
N GLU A 99 -18.11 -6.32 16.34
CA GLU A 99 -16.65 -6.26 16.34
C GLU A 99 -16.02 -7.63 16.67
N ASP A 100 -16.69 -8.44 17.50
CA ASP A 100 -16.28 -9.82 17.74
C ASP A 100 -16.77 -10.73 16.59
N CYS A 101 -16.02 -10.72 15.48
CA CYS A 101 -16.48 -11.29 14.22
C CYS A 101 -15.52 -12.29 13.55
N LEU A 102 -14.34 -12.58 14.12
CA LEU A 102 -13.30 -13.39 13.47
C LEU A 102 -13.60 -14.90 13.52
N PHE A 103 -14.62 -15.27 12.73
CA PHE A 103 -15.13 -16.63 12.60
C PHE A 103 -14.79 -17.26 11.25
N ILE A 104 -14.67 -18.59 11.25
CA ILE A 104 -14.44 -19.46 10.10
C ILE A 104 -15.48 -20.59 10.13
N ASN A 105 -15.91 -21.01 8.94
CA ASN A 105 -16.93 -22.03 8.73
C ASN A 105 -16.38 -23.10 7.79
N VAL A 106 -16.67 -24.36 8.06
CA VAL A 106 -16.20 -25.50 7.26
C VAL A 106 -17.38 -26.41 6.90
N PHE A 107 -17.48 -26.75 5.62
CA PHE A 107 -18.40 -27.73 5.07
C PHE A 107 -17.58 -28.91 4.52
N LYS A 108 -17.93 -30.13 4.92
CA LYS A 108 -17.21 -31.35 4.50
C LYS A 108 -18.18 -32.51 4.23
N PRO A 109 -17.88 -33.43 3.30
CA PRO A 109 -18.68 -34.64 3.11
C PRO A 109 -18.77 -35.45 4.40
N SER A 110 -19.95 -35.89 4.83
CA SER A 110 -20.14 -36.57 6.12
C SER A 110 -19.27 -37.82 6.29
N THR A 111 -18.90 -38.48 5.18
CA THR A 111 -18.04 -39.66 5.14
C THR A 111 -16.55 -39.35 5.24
N ALA A 112 -16.12 -38.10 5.02
CA ALA A 112 -14.71 -37.71 5.04
C ALA A 112 -14.14 -37.75 6.47
N THR A 113 -12.93 -38.28 6.58
CA THR A 113 -12.13 -38.36 7.81
C THR A 113 -10.80 -37.66 7.61
N SER A 114 -9.97 -37.55 8.64
CA SER A 114 -8.64 -36.92 8.52
C SER A 114 -7.68 -37.60 7.54
N GLN A 115 -8.01 -38.81 7.08
CA GLN A 115 -7.25 -39.55 6.06
C GLN A 115 -7.73 -39.27 4.63
N SER A 116 -8.85 -38.58 4.44
CA SER A 116 -9.47 -38.38 3.12
C SER A 116 -8.65 -37.50 2.18
N ARG A 117 -7.97 -36.46 2.71
CA ARG A 117 -7.08 -35.55 1.95
C ARG A 117 -7.77 -34.96 0.70
N LEU A 118 -8.94 -34.35 0.90
CA LEU A 118 -9.74 -33.74 -0.17
C LEU A 118 -9.24 -32.33 -0.53
N PRO A 119 -9.28 -31.92 -1.82
CA PRO A 119 -9.07 -30.52 -2.21
C PRO A 119 -9.92 -29.54 -1.39
N VAL A 120 -9.28 -28.45 -0.95
CA VAL A 120 -9.91 -27.43 -0.12
C VAL A 120 -10.19 -26.19 -0.95
N TRP A 121 -11.46 -25.78 -1.01
CA TRP A 121 -11.89 -24.53 -1.59
C TRP A 121 -12.03 -23.49 -0.47
N PHE A 122 -11.07 -22.57 -0.40
CA PHE A 122 -11.04 -21.50 0.60
C PHE A 122 -11.57 -20.19 0.00
N PHE A 123 -12.77 -19.79 0.40
CA PHE A 123 -13.46 -18.62 -0.14
C PHE A 123 -13.22 -17.35 0.70
N ILE A 124 -12.83 -16.27 0.01
CA ILE A 124 -12.59 -14.93 0.52
C ILE A 124 -13.68 -14.01 -0.03
N GLN A 125 -14.57 -13.56 0.84
CA GLN A 125 -15.69 -12.68 0.48
C GLN A 125 -15.23 -11.28 0.04
N GLY A 126 -16.12 -10.56 -0.65
CA GLY A 126 -15.96 -9.17 -1.08
C GLY A 126 -16.59 -8.17 -0.11
N GLY A 127 -17.04 -7.03 -0.66
CA GLY A 127 -17.59 -5.89 0.09
C GLY A 127 -16.69 -4.65 0.11
N GLY A 128 -15.81 -4.51 -0.88
CA GLY A 128 -15.03 -3.29 -1.10
C GLY A 128 -14.07 -2.90 0.01
N TYR A 129 -13.73 -3.83 0.90
CA TYR A 129 -13.03 -3.60 2.17
C TYR A 129 -13.82 -2.74 3.19
N ALA A 130 -15.05 -2.33 2.86
CA ALA A 130 -15.94 -1.54 3.70
C ALA A 130 -16.91 -2.42 4.51
N GLU A 131 -17.35 -3.54 3.93
CA GLU A 131 -18.36 -4.45 4.46
C GLU A 131 -18.00 -5.92 4.20
N ASN A 132 -18.74 -6.85 4.81
CA ASN A 132 -18.71 -8.28 4.52
C ASN A 132 -19.94 -8.70 3.69
N SER A 133 -19.90 -8.48 2.37
CA SER A 133 -21.10 -8.56 1.50
C SER A 133 -21.36 -9.92 0.85
N ASN A 134 -20.50 -10.93 1.08
CA ASN A 134 -20.66 -12.30 0.57
C ASN A 134 -20.47 -13.33 1.70
N ALA A 135 -20.86 -12.98 2.92
CA ALA A 135 -20.71 -13.83 4.09
C ALA A 135 -21.63 -15.05 4.04
N ASN A 136 -21.26 -16.08 4.80
CA ASN A 136 -22.14 -17.23 5.11
C ASN A 136 -22.68 -17.98 3.88
N TYR A 137 -21.92 -17.98 2.77
CA TYR A 137 -22.27 -18.78 1.59
C TYR A 137 -22.23 -20.27 1.91
N ASN A 138 -23.19 -20.99 1.35
CA ASN A 138 -23.41 -22.39 1.63
C ASN A 138 -22.62 -23.29 0.66
N GLY A 139 -21.79 -24.18 1.20
CA GLY A 139 -20.96 -25.10 0.43
C GLY A 139 -21.62 -26.42 0.03
N THR A 140 -22.84 -26.72 0.47
CA THR A 140 -23.46 -28.03 0.30
C THR A 140 -23.60 -28.44 -1.16
N GLN A 141 -24.10 -27.55 -2.04
CA GLN A 141 -24.33 -27.89 -3.45
C GLN A 141 -23.01 -28.18 -4.17
N VAL A 142 -21.97 -27.37 -3.98
CA VAL A 142 -20.68 -27.60 -4.65
C VAL A 142 -19.98 -28.87 -4.16
N ILE A 143 -20.18 -29.26 -2.89
CA ILE A 143 -19.69 -30.55 -2.37
C ILE A 143 -20.42 -31.71 -3.05
N GLN A 144 -21.76 -31.64 -3.14
CA GLN A 144 -22.57 -32.68 -3.76
C GLN A 144 -22.24 -32.85 -5.25
N GLU A 145 -22.16 -31.74 -6.00
CA GLU A 145 -21.86 -31.76 -7.43
C GLU A 145 -20.39 -32.12 -7.74
N SER A 146 -19.50 -32.02 -6.75
CA SER A 146 -18.13 -32.57 -6.86
C SER A 146 -18.07 -34.10 -6.75
N GLY A 147 -19.19 -34.76 -6.38
CA GLY A 147 -19.20 -36.16 -6.01
C GLY A 147 -18.61 -36.41 -4.62
N ASP A 148 -18.89 -35.51 -3.67
CA ASP A 148 -18.40 -35.56 -2.29
C ASP A 148 -16.85 -35.52 -2.17
N ALA A 149 -16.21 -34.79 -3.08
CA ALA A 149 -14.76 -34.83 -3.29
C ALA A 149 -14.00 -33.56 -2.86
N ILE A 150 -14.67 -32.56 -2.27
CA ILE A 150 -14.03 -31.31 -1.82
C ILE A 150 -14.46 -30.92 -0.40
N VAL A 151 -13.67 -30.07 0.25
CA VAL A 151 -14.01 -29.34 1.48
C VAL A 151 -14.15 -27.86 1.15
N PHE A 152 -15.20 -27.20 1.64
CA PHE A 152 -15.44 -25.77 1.41
C PHE A 152 -15.31 -24.97 2.71
N VAL A 153 -14.65 -23.82 2.64
CA VAL A 153 -14.34 -22.98 3.80
C VAL A 153 -14.69 -21.52 3.50
N THR A 154 -15.40 -20.87 4.42
CA THR A 154 -15.67 -19.42 4.40
C THR A 154 -15.26 -18.80 5.72
N PHE A 155 -15.01 -17.49 5.75
CA PHE A 155 -14.63 -16.79 6.98
C PHE A 155 -14.89 -15.28 6.88
N ASN A 156 -14.86 -14.61 8.02
CA ASN A 156 -14.97 -13.16 8.14
C ASN A 156 -13.59 -12.54 8.40
N TYR A 157 -13.34 -11.35 7.86
CA TYR A 157 -12.18 -10.51 8.17
C TYR A 157 -12.65 -9.08 8.49
N ARG A 158 -11.88 -8.30 9.28
CA ARG A 158 -12.26 -6.92 9.61
C ARG A 158 -12.26 -6.02 8.37
N VAL A 159 -13.20 -5.09 8.35
CA VAL A 159 -13.44 -4.12 7.27
C VAL A 159 -13.58 -2.70 7.83
N GLY A 160 -13.74 -1.70 6.96
CA GLY A 160 -13.85 -0.30 7.33
C GLY A 160 -12.66 0.20 8.15
N ALA A 161 -12.90 1.15 9.06
CA ALA A 161 -11.88 1.66 9.96
C ALA A 161 -11.26 0.56 10.85
N LEU A 162 -12.05 -0.43 11.28
CA LEU A 162 -11.55 -1.50 12.15
C LEU A 162 -10.53 -2.42 11.47
N GLY A 163 -10.64 -2.59 10.15
CA GLY A 163 -9.74 -3.39 9.32
C GLY A 163 -8.62 -2.61 8.64
N PHE A 164 -8.86 -1.33 8.31
CA PHE A 164 -8.02 -0.58 7.37
C PHE A 164 -7.68 0.85 7.81
N LEU A 165 -7.84 1.20 9.09
CA LEU A 165 -7.33 2.49 9.60
C LEU A 165 -5.80 2.57 9.45
N ALA A 166 -5.32 3.62 8.78
CA ALA A 166 -3.92 3.78 8.42
C ALA A 166 -3.32 5.09 8.93
N SER A 167 -2.22 4.99 9.68
CA SER A 167 -1.39 6.10 10.18
C SER A 167 -0.05 5.54 10.67
N GLU A 168 0.98 6.37 10.75
CA GLU A 168 2.20 6.03 11.48
C GLU A 168 1.94 5.70 12.96
N GLN A 169 0.91 6.29 13.57
CA GLN A 169 0.51 5.94 14.94
C GLN A 169 -0.01 4.49 15.03
N ILE A 170 -0.79 4.06 14.03
CA ILE A 170 -1.25 2.68 13.91
C ILE A 170 -0.05 1.76 13.70
N ARG A 171 0.86 2.07 12.77
CA ARG A 171 2.06 1.27 12.53
C ARG A 171 2.95 1.11 13.77
N GLN A 172 3.06 2.13 14.62
CA GLN A 172 3.92 2.11 15.80
C GLN A 172 3.34 1.33 16.98
N ASN A 173 2.02 1.34 17.17
CA ASN A 173 1.35 0.71 18.31
C ASN A 173 0.09 -0.08 17.90
N GLY A 174 0.18 -0.78 16.78
CA GLY A 174 -0.88 -1.53 16.11
C GLY A 174 -0.31 -2.15 14.84
N ASP A 175 -1.19 -2.49 13.90
CA ASP A 175 -0.79 -3.09 12.62
C ASP A 175 -1.64 -2.52 11.48
N LEU A 176 -0.98 -2.11 10.40
CA LEU A 176 -1.66 -1.70 9.17
C LEU A 176 -2.29 -2.91 8.48
N ASN A 177 -3.27 -2.67 7.60
CA ASN A 177 -3.93 -3.72 6.82
C ASN A 177 -4.44 -4.88 7.68
N ALA A 178 -4.98 -4.58 8.88
CA ALA A 178 -5.42 -5.57 9.85
C ALA A 178 -6.44 -6.56 9.26
N GLY A 179 -7.33 -6.09 8.37
CA GLY A 179 -8.25 -6.94 7.61
C GLY A 179 -7.55 -7.96 6.69
N LEU A 180 -6.46 -7.59 6.02
CA LEU A 180 -5.67 -8.56 5.25
C LEU A 180 -4.90 -9.53 6.16
N LEU A 181 -4.44 -9.06 7.32
CA LEU A 181 -3.77 -9.91 8.32
C LEU A 181 -4.74 -10.94 8.93
N ASP A 182 -6.01 -10.59 9.11
CA ASP A 182 -7.10 -11.51 9.45
C ASP A 182 -7.21 -12.64 8.43
N GLN A 183 -7.20 -12.30 7.14
CA GLN A 183 -7.19 -13.31 6.09
C GLN A 183 -5.92 -14.18 6.12
N ARG A 184 -4.73 -13.60 6.33
CA ARG A 184 -3.50 -14.41 6.53
C ARG A 184 -3.63 -15.37 7.71
N LYS A 185 -4.27 -14.95 8.79
CA LYS A 185 -4.52 -15.78 9.97
C LYS A 185 -5.47 -16.93 9.66
N ALA A 186 -6.56 -16.67 8.94
CA ALA A 186 -7.50 -17.69 8.49
C ALA A 186 -6.83 -18.71 7.54
N LEU A 187 -6.03 -18.27 6.56
CA LEU A 187 -5.25 -19.18 5.69
C LEU A 187 -4.31 -20.08 6.51
N ARG A 188 -3.60 -19.52 7.49
CA ARG A 188 -2.72 -20.30 8.38
C ARG A 188 -3.51 -21.28 9.26
N TRP A 189 -4.69 -20.89 9.74
CA TRP A 189 -5.58 -21.78 10.47
C TRP A 189 -6.00 -22.97 9.59
N VAL A 190 -6.40 -22.72 8.34
CA VAL A 190 -6.76 -23.80 7.40
C VAL A 190 -5.57 -24.71 7.16
N LYS A 191 -4.39 -24.15 6.86
CA LYS A 191 -3.16 -24.93 6.67
C LYS A 191 -2.84 -25.84 7.86
N GLN A 192 -3.14 -25.39 9.08
CA GLN A 192 -2.87 -26.13 10.30
C GLN A 192 -3.94 -27.18 10.63
N TYR A 193 -5.21 -26.90 10.38
CA TYR A 193 -6.33 -27.64 10.97
C TYR A 193 -7.25 -28.35 9.98
N ILE A 194 -7.20 -28.01 8.68
CA ILE A 194 -8.18 -28.53 7.71
C ILE A 194 -8.09 -30.04 7.51
N GLU A 195 -6.93 -30.65 7.82
CA GLU A 195 -6.77 -32.10 7.85
C GLU A 195 -7.78 -32.77 8.79
N GLN A 196 -8.14 -32.15 9.92
CA GLN A 196 -9.12 -32.73 10.86
C GLN A 196 -10.54 -32.78 10.27
N PHE A 197 -10.82 -31.97 9.26
CA PHE A 197 -12.08 -31.97 8.51
C PHE A 197 -12.01 -32.84 7.25
N GLY A 198 -10.88 -33.51 7.02
CA GLY A 198 -10.62 -34.35 5.86
C GLY A 198 -10.12 -33.61 4.62
N GLY A 199 -9.83 -32.31 4.73
CA GLY A 199 -9.18 -31.55 3.68
C GLY A 199 -7.67 -31.85 3.60
N ASP A 200 -7.08 -31.64 2.44
CA ASP A 200 -5.64 -31.71 2.25
C ASP A 200 -5.01 -30.32 2.46
N PRO A 201 -4.22 -30.10 3.53
CA PRO A 201 -3.54 -28.82 3.73
C PRO A 201 -2.54 -28.50 2.61
N ASP A 202 -2.11 -29.48 1.81
CA ASP A 202 -1.22 -29.29 0.66
C ASP A 202 -1.97 -29.06 -0.66
N HIS A 203 -3.32 -29.11 -0.65
CA HIS A 203 -4.18 -28.85 -1.80
C HIS A 203 -5.27 -27.81 -1.49
N ILE A 204 -4.84 -26.60 -1.14
CA ILE A 204 -5.74 -25.46 -0.90
C ILE A 204 -5.78 -24.57 -2.13
N VAL A 205 -6.98 -24.28 -2.64
CA VAL A 205 -7.24 -23.28 -3.67
C VAL A 205 -7.97 -22.11 -3.03
N ILE A 206 -7.37 -20.92 -3.09
CA ILE A 206 -8.01 -19.70 -2.60
C ILE A 206 -8.89 -19.11 -3.70
N HIS A 207 -10.10 -18.72 -3.35
CA HIS A 207 -11.07 -18.12 -4.24
C HIS A 207 -11.54 -16.80 -3.64
N GLY A 208 -11.21 -15.69 -4.27
CA GLY A 208 -11.68 -14.39 -3.86
C GLY A 208 -12.64 -13.81 -4.88
N VAL A 209 -13.69 -13.13 -4.39
CA VAL A 209 -14.64 -12.37 -5.20
C VAL A 209 -14.56 -10.88 -4.88
N SER A 210 -14.60 -9.99 -5.88
CA SER A 210 -14.58 -8.53 -5.65
C SER A 210 -13.36 -8.09 -4.81
N ALA A 211 -13.56 -7.41 -3.68
CA ALA A 211 -12.47 -7.11 -2.73
C ALA A 211 -11.73 -8.36 -2.21
N GLY A 212 -12.40 -9.51 -2.16
CA GLY A 212 -11.77 -10.81 -1.94
C GLY A 212 -10.84 -11.20 -3.10
N ALA A 213 -11.19 -10.90 -4.34
CA ALA A 213 -10.33 -11.12 -5.52
C ALA A 213 -9.12 -10.18 -5.51
N GLY A 214 -9.31 -8.90 -5.13
CA GLY A 214 -8.21 -7.99 -4.81
C GLY A 214 -7.33 -8.52 -3.67
N SER A 215 -7.94 -9.13 -2.66
CA SER A 215 -7.22 -9.80 -1.58
C SER A 215 -6.40 -11.01 -2.04
N VAL A 216 -6.93 -11.82 -2.97
CA VAL A 216 -6.17 -12.90 -3.61
C VAL A 216 -4.95 -12.35 -4.34
N ALA A 217 -5.08 -11.21 -5.03
CA ALA A 217 -3.93 -10.55 -5.64
C ALA A 217 -2.88 -10.14 -4.59
N TYR A 218 -3.29 -9.57 -3.44
CA TYR A 218 -2.38 -9.31 -2.32
C TYR A 218 -1.76 -10.58 -1.73
N HIS A 219 -2.49 -11.69 -1.62
CA HIS A 219 -1.95 -12.96 -1.12
C HIS A 219 -0.96 -13.60 -2.09
N LEU A 220 -1.18 -13.46 -3.39
CA LEU A 220 -0.24 -13.86 -4.42
C LEU A 220 1.04 -13.02 -4.35
N SER A 221 0.94 -11.70 -4.16
CA SER A 221 2.10 -10.79 -4.10
C SER A 221 2.65 -10.56 -2.68
N ALA A 222 2.14 -11.26 -1.67
CA ALA A 222 2.49 -11.06 -0.27
C ALA A 222 4.00 -11.15 -0.06
N TYR A 223 4.57 -10.14 0.62
CA TYR A 223 6.02 -10.06 0.90
C TYR A 223 6.90 -10.16 -0.36
N GLY A 224 6.42 -9.65 -1.50
CA GLY A 224 7.10 -9.71 -2.78
C GLY A 224 6.94 -11.04 -3.53
N GLY A 225 5.92 -11.83 -3.18
CA GLY A 225 5.59 -13.09 -3.85
C GLY A 225 6.34 -14.32 -3.32
N LYS A 226 6.79 -14.27 -2.08
CA LYS A 226 7.38 -15.45 -1.42
C LYS A 226 6.30 -16.49 -1.18
N ASP A 227 6.49 -17.68 -1.73
CA ASP A 227 5.60 -18.81 -1.47
C ASP A 227 5.82 -19.34 -0.04
N GLU A 228 4.78 -19.24 0.79
CA GLU A 228 4.75 -19.76 2.16
C GLU A 228 4.08 -21.14 2.25
N GLY A 229 3.69 -21.75 1.12
CA GLY A 229 3.04 -23.06 1.06
C GLY A 229 1.61 -23.06 1.59
N LEU A 230 0.92 -21.92 1.53
CA LEU A 230 -0.45 -21.75 2.07
C LEU A 230 -1.54 -22.17 1.08
N PHE A 231 -1.27 -22.14 -0.22
CA PHE A 231 -2.21 -22.49 -1.29
C PHE A 231 -1.45 -22.86 -2.57
N ILE A 232 -2.11 -23.59 -3.47
CA ILE A 232 -1.51 -24.10 -4.71
C ILE A 232 -2.25 -23.66 -5.98
N GLY A 233 -3.33 -22.90 -5.85
CA GLY A 233 -4.10 -22.34 -6.94
C GLY A 233 -4.92 -21.16 -6.49
N ALA A 234 -5.27 -20.27 -7.43
CA ALA A 234 -6.02 -19.05 -7.14
C ALA A 234 -7.18 -18.86 -8.12
N ILE A 235 -8.36 -18.53 -7.59
CA ILE A 235 -9.51 -18.05 -8.33
C ILE A 235 -9.71 -16.56 -8.00
N VAL A 236 -9.78 -15.73 -9.03
CA VAL A 236 -9.89 -14.26 -8.96
C VAL A 236 -11.17 -13.86 -9.70
N GLU A 237 -12.29 -13.86 -8.98
CA GLU A 237 -13.63 -13.53 -9.50
C GLU A 237 -13.88 -12.02 -9.38
N SER A 238 -13.86 -11.32 -10.52
CA SER A 238 -13.99 -9.86 -10.63
C SER A 238 -13.00 -9.13 -9.74
N SER A 239 -11.77 -8.96 -10.25
CA SER A 239 -10.71 -8.24 -9.51
C SER A 239 -11.21 -6.89 -9.01
N PHE A 240 -10.79 -6.43 -7.84
CA PHE A 240 -11.17 -5.10 -7.34
C PHE A 240 -9.95 -4.35 -6.84
N TRP A 241 -9.42 -3.45 -7.67
CA TRP A 241 -8.23 -2.64 -7.38
C TRP A 241 -8.61 -1.16 -7.32
N PRO A 242 -9.12 -0.68 -6.16
CA PRO A 242 -9.30 0.74 -5.90
C PRO A 242 -7.94 1.41 -5.67
N THR A 243 -7.92 2.72 -5.37
CA THR A 243 -6.69 3.42 -5.00
C THR A 243 -6.00 2.77 -3.79
N GLN A 244 -4.72 2.42 -3.92
CA GLN A 244 -3.83 1.90 -2.90
C GLN A 244 -2.84 3.00 -2.51
N ARG A 245 -3.09 3.65 -1.38
CA ARG A 245 -2.35 4.83 -0.94
C ARG A 245 -1.20 4.47 0.00
N LYS A 246 -0.25 5.38 0.17
CA LYS A 246 0.78 5.28 1.22
C LYS A 246 0.20 5.68 2.59
N VAL A 247 0.85 5.23 3.66
CA VAL A 247 0.49 5.60 5.05
C VAL A 247 0.42 7.12 5.24
N SER A 248 1.41 7.87 4.75
CA SER A 248 1.44 9.33 4.86
C SER A 248 0.28 10.03 4.16
N GLU A 249 -0.30 9.41 3.13
CA GLU A 249 -1.41 9.93 2.35
C GLU A 249 -2.77 9.63 3.00
N MET A 250 -2.78 8.90 4.11
CA MET A 250 -3.95 8.51 4.91
C MET A 250 -3.94 9.14 6.31
N GLU A 251 -2.93 9.95 6.67
CA GLU A 251 -2.93 10.64 7.97
C GLU A 251 -4.15 11.57 8.14
N PHE A 252 -4.60 12.21 7.06
CA PHE A 252 -5.84 13.02 7.07
C PHE A 252 -7.07 12.17 7.45
N GLN A 253 -7.10 10.89 7.05
CA GLN A 253 -8.18 9.96 7.36
C GLN A 253 -8.15 9.60 8.84
N PHE A 254 -6.95 9.30 9.37
CA PHE A 254 -6.77 9.00 10.78
C PHE A 254 -7.12 10.19 11.67
N GLU A 255 -6.66 11.40 11.35
CA GLU A 255 -6.96 12.61 12.12
C GLU A 255 -8.45 12.92 12.13
N ARG A 256 -9.13 12.76 11.00
CA ARG A 256 -10.58 12.91 10.93
C ARG A 256 -11.29 11.86 11.79
N PHE A 257 -10.91 10.59 11.66
CA PHE A 257 -11.46 9.51 12.47
C PHE A 257 -11.32 9.80 13.96
N VAL A 258 -10.13 10.23 14.41
CA VAL A 258 -9.87 10.65 15.79
C VAL A 258 -10.76 11.82 16.24
N ASN A 259 -11.05 12.78 15.35
CA ASN A 259 -11.96 13.88 15.65
C ASN A 259 -13.41 13.39 15.79
N ASP A 260 -13.88 12.58 14.86
CA ASP A 260 -15.28 12.13 14.77
C ASP A 260 -15.64 11.15 15.90
N THR A 261 -14.64 10.50 16.50
CA THR A 261 -14.79 9.64 17.68
C THR A 261 -14.42 10.34 19.00
N ASP A 262 -14.40 11.67 19.03
CA ASP A 262 -14.15 12.50 20.23
C ASP A 262 -12.78 12.24 20.93
N CYS A 263 -11.76 11.81 20.17
CA CYS A 263 -10.43 11.45 20.69
C CYS A 263 -9.33 12.49 20.44
N SER A 264 -9.66 13.63 19.85
CA SER A 264 -8.69 14.67 19.44
C SER A 264 -7.97 15.37 20.60
N ALA A 265 -8.59 15.43 21.78
CA ALA A 265 -7.99 16.01 22.98
C ALA A 265 -7.09 15.04 23.76
N ALA A 266 -7.07 13.75 23.40
CA ALA A 266 -6.27 12.74 24.08
C ALA A 266 -4.78 12.91 23.74
N ARG A 267 -3.90 12.66 24.72
CA ARG A 267 -2.44 12.66 24.49
C ARG A 267 -1.97 11.47 23.65
N ASP A 268 -2.66 10.35 23.79
CA ASP A 268 -2.48 9.14 22.99
C ASP A 268 -3.82 8.86 22.31
N SER A 269 -3.92 9.23 21.03
CA SER A 269 -5.15 9.09 20.26
C SER A 269 -5.54 7.62 20.12
N LEU A 270 -4.58 6.71 19.97
CA LEU A 270 -4.87 5.29 19.75
C LEU A 270 -5.37 4.59 21.02
N ASP A 271 -4.79 4.91 22.18
CA ASP A 271 -5.33 4.46 23.48
C ASP A 271 -6.75 4.97 23.73
N CYS A 272 -7.06 6.21 23.34
CA CYS A 272 -8.41 6.74 23.39
C CYS A 272 -9.37 5.96 22.48
N LEU A 273 -9.00 5.73 21.21
CA LEU A 273 -9.81 5.01 20.24
C LEU A 273 -10.15 3.57 20.69
N ARG A 274 -9.20 2.89 21.33
CA ARG A 274 -9.41 1.51 21.86
C ARG A 274 -10.40 1.45 23.01
N LYS A 275 -10.63 2.56 23.72
CA LYS A 275 -11.56 2.66 24.85
C LYS A 275 -12.97 3.07 24.43
N GLN A 276 -13.14 3.58 23.22
CA GLN A 276 -14.46 3.96 22.72
C GLN A 276 -15.34 2.72 22.52
N ASP A 277 -16.64 2.87 22.80
CA ASP A 277 -17.63 1.86 22.40
C ASP A 277 -17.81 1.84 20.88
N ILE A 278 -18.40 0.75 20.38
CA ILE A 278 -18.54 0.56 18.93
C ILE A 278 -19.46 1.61 18.29
N ALA A 279 -20.49 2.08 18.99
CA ALA A 279 -21.38 3.13 18.51
C ALA A 279 -20.62 4.47 18.31
N THR A 280 -19.68 4.80 19.19
CA THR A 280 -18.83 5.98 19.04
C THR A 280 -17.82 5.80 17.92
N ILE A 281 -17.25 4.61 17.76
CA ILE A 281 -16.39 4.28 16.61
C ILE A 281 -17.12 4.46 15.28
N GLN A 282 -18.39 4.04 15.19
CA GLN A 282 -19.18 4.14 13.97
C GLN A 282 -19.44 5.58 13.52
N LYS A 283 -19.40 6.57 14.42
CA LYS A 283 -19.46 7.99 14.04
C LYS A 283 -18.32 8.41 13.11
N GLY A 284 -17.14 7.85 13.29
CA GLY A 284 -15.97 8.11 12.44
C GLY A 284 -15.79 7.10 11.32
N ASN A 285 -16.42 5.92 11.42
CA ASN A 285 -16.35 4.87 10.41
C ASN A 285 -17.32 5.14 9.24
N THR A 286 -17.14 6.30 8.63
CA THR A 286 -17.95 6.82 7.53
C THR A 286 -17.06 7.43 6.46
N ALA A 287 -17.53 7.44 5.20
CA ALA A 287 -16.78 8.01 4.10
C ALA A 287 -16.78 9.55 4.15
N SER A 288 -15.68 10.16 3.73
CA SER A 288 -15.65 11.60 3.44
C SER A 288 -14.55 11.90 2.41
N PRO A 289 -14.56 13.07 1.74
CA PRO A 289 -13.67 13.34 0.61
C PRO A 289 -12.20 13.11 0.91
N PHE A 290 -11.47 12.53 -0.05
CA PHE A 290 -10.00 12.57 -0.05
C PHE A 290 -9.50 14.00 -0.30
N PRO A 291 -8.29 14.37 0.19
CA PRO A 291 -7.68 15.65 -0.15
C PRO A 291 -7.53 15.81 -1.66
N GLY A 292 -8.06 16.90 -2.21
CA GLY A 292 -8.11 17.15 -3.65
C GLY A 292 -9.40 16.67 -4.36
N GLY A 293 -10.26 15.92 -3.66
CA GLY A 293 -11.62 15.62 -4.10
C GLY A 293 -12.62 16.71 -3.72
N SER A 294 -13.79 16.73 -4.38
CA SER A 294 -14.91 17.59 -4.00
C SER A 294 -15.78 16.94 -2.91
N SER A 295 -16.76 17.69 -2.39
CA SER A 295 -17.70 17.18 -1.38
C SER A 295 -18.73 16.19 -1.93
N SER A 296 -18.90 16.08 -3.24
CA SER A 296 -19.88 15.18 -3.86
C SER A 296 -19.51 14.82 -5.30
N PRO A 297 -19.65 13.54 -5.72
CA PRO A 297 -19.95 12.39 -4.87
C PRO A 297 -18.82 12.13 -3.85
N LEU A 298 -19.13 11.45 -2.73
CA LEU A 298 -18.08 10.89 -1.89
C LEU A 298 -17.32 9.81 -2.66
N PRO A 299 -16.06 9.48 -2.30
CA PRO A 299 -15.41 8.29 -2.86
C PRO A 299 -16.24 7.05 -2.53
N ASP A 300 -16.34 6.11 -3.48
CA ASP A 300 -17.08 4.86 -3.28
C ASP A 300 -16.44 4.01 -2.18
N TRP A 301 -15.11 4.13 -2.03
CA TRP A 301 -14.32 3.35 -1.08
C TRP A 301 -13.35 4.27 -0.34
N TYR A 302 -13.29 4.13 0.99
CA TYR A 302 -12.62 5.11 1.83
C TYR A 302 -11.52 4.49 2.72
N PHE A 303 -11.88 3.54 3.58
CA PHE A 303 -10.91 2.76 4.35
C PHE A 303 -10.46 1.57 3.47
N LEU A 304 -9.20 1.61 3.03
CA LEU A 304 -8.67 0.73 1.97
C LEU A 304 -7.30 0.17 2.36
N PRO A 305 -6.86 -0.95 1.74
CA PRO A 305 -5.48 -1.40 1.84
C PRO A 305 -4.47 -0.31 1.48
N VAL A 306 -3.37 -0.25 2.24
CA VAL A 306 -2.28 0.72 2.03
C VAL A 306 -0.96 0.01 1.76
N THR A 307 -0.05 0.68 1.06
CA THR A 307 1.35 0.23 0.93
C THR A 307 2.03 0.30 2.29
N ASP A 308 2.20 -0.85 2.95
CA ASP A 308 2.73 -0.96 4.30
C ASP A 308 4.25 -1.26 4.35
N GLY A 309 4.86 -1.60 3.22
CA GLY A 309 6.29 -1.91 3.10
C GLY A 309 6.67 -3.30 3.63
N ASN A 310 5.69 -4.13 4.00
CA ASN A 310 5.86 -5.47 4.53
C ASN A 310 4.99 -6.50 3.80
N LEU A 311 3.71 -6.66 4.19
CA LEU A 311 2.78 -7.55 3.50
C LEU A 311 2.52 -7.02 2.08
N VAL A 312 2.27 -5.72 1.98
CA VAL A 312 2.02 -4.98 0.75
C VAL A 312 3.21 -4.04 0.49
N GLN A 313 4.17 -4.52 -0.31
CA GLN A 313 5.44 -3.82 -0.54
C GLN A 313 5.38 -2.79 -1.67
N ASP A 314 4.47 -2.96 -2.63
CA ASP A 314 4.33 -2.11 -3.81
C ASP A 314 2.87 -2.16 -4.31
N GLU A 315 2.55 -1.33 -5.29
CA GLU A 315 1.26 -1.35 -5.99
C GLU A 315 1.07 -2.68 -6.73
N LEU A 316 -0.16 -3.19 -6.79
CA LEU A 316 -0.44 -4.49 -7.43
C LEU A 316 -0.01 -4.53 -8.90
N TYR A 317 -0.25 -3.47 -9.68
CA TYR A 317 0.25 -3.39 -11.07
C TYR A 317 1.77 -3.60 -11.16
N ASN A 318 2.54 -2.96 -10.26
CA ASN A 318 4.01 -3.05 -10.22
C ASN A 318 4.48 -4.43 -9.75
N ALA A 319 3.85 -4.98 -8.71
CA ALA A 319 4.18 -6.30 -8.18
C ALA A 319 4.00 -7.40 -9.26
N PHE A 320 2.89 -7.36 -10.01
CA PHE A 320 2.64 -8.29 -11.11
C PHE A 320 3.55 -8.03 -12.32
N ASP A 321 3.88 -6.78 -12.66
CA ASP A 321 4.86 -6.44 -13.70
C ASP A 321 6.25 -7.04 -13.39
N ALA A 322 6.71 -6.86 -12.15
CA ALA A 322 8.00 -7.35 -11.68
C ALA A 322 8.06 -8.88 -11.55
N GLY A 323 6.91 -9.57 -11.59
CA GLY A 323 6.85 -10.99 -11.29
C GLY A 323 6.96 -11.30 -9.79
N ASN A 324 6.72 -10.33 -8.92
CA ASN A 324 6.77 -10.46 -7.46
C ASN A 324 5.45 -11.02 -6.91
N PHE A 325 5.08 -12.20 -7.38
CA PHE A 325 3.90 -12.95 -6.95
C PHE A 325 4.13 -14.47 -7.01
N ILE A 326 3.37 -15.26 -6.28
CA ILE A 326 3.47 -16.73 -6.27
C ILE A 326 3.03 -17.31 -7.63
N LYS A 327 3.81 -18.23 -8.19
CA LYS A 327 3.55 -18.84 -9.50
C LYS A 327 2.74 -20.13 -9.35
N VAL A 328 1.42 -19.99 -9.26
CA VAL A 328 0.44 -21.09 -9.20
C VAL A 328 -0.58 -20.97 -10.33
N PRO A 329 -1.32 -22.03 -10.69
CA PRO A 329 -2.44 -21.95 -11.62
C PRO A 329 -3.47 -20.89 -11.20
N VAL A 330 -4.01 -20.16 -12.18
CA VAL A 330 -4.97 -19.07 -11.96
C VAL A 330 -6.20 -19.22 -12.84
N LEU A 331 -7.39 -19.10 -12.24
CA LEU A 331 -8.65 -18.89 -12.94
C LEU A 331 -9.11 -17.47 -12.60
N VAL A 332 -9.25 -16.59 -13.60
CA VAL A 332 -9.55 -15.17 -13.40
C VAL A 332 -10.61 -14.72 -14.39
N GLY A 333 -11.47 -13.78 -14.03
CA GLY A 333 -12.42 -13.23 -14.97
C GLY A 333 -13.27 -12.15 -14.35
N ASP A 334 -14.13 -11.58 -15.19
CA ASP A 334 -14.87 -10.37 -14.90
C ASP A 334 -16.22 -10.41 -15.63
N ASP A 335 -17.16 -9.59 -15.18
CA ASP A 335 -18.44 -9.36 -15.83
C ASP A 335 -18.33 -8.45 -17.06
N THR A 336 -19.42 -8.35 -17.81
CA THR A 336 -19.48 -7.45 -18.98
C THR A 336 -19.61 -5.99 -18.58
N ASP A 337 -20.32 -5.68 -17.48
CA ASP A 337 -20.65 -4.32 -17.06
C ASP A 337 -20.26 -4.08 -15.58
N GLU A 338 -19.04 -4.46 -15.19
CA GLU A 338 -18.51 -4.39 -13.82
C GLU A 338 -18.83 -3.08 -13.06
N GLY A 339 -18.66 -1.94 -13.73
CA GLY A 339 -18.85 -0.63 -13.10
C GLY A 339 -20.31 -0.24 -12.87
N SER A 340 -21.31 -1.01 -13.31
CA SER A 340 -22.71 -0.57 -13.34
C SER A 340 -23.33 -0.32 -11.96
N ASN A 341 -22.87 -1.02 -10.92
CA ASN A 341 -23.41 -0.84 -9.57
C ASN A 341 -22.74 0.31 -8.79
N PHE A 342 -21.57 0.76 -9.25
CA PHE A 342 -20.69 1.64 -8.48
C PHE A 342 -20.56 3.01 -9.14
N ALA A 343 -20.45 3.04 -10.46
CA ALA A 343 -20.14 4.26 -11.18
C ALA A 343 -21.20 5.35 -10.99
N TYR A 344 -20.73 6.59 -10.84
CA TYR A 344 -21.61 7.73 -10.66
C TYR A 344 -22.63 7.87 -11.81
N ASN A 345 -23.88 8.19 -11.46
CA ASN A 345 -24.98 8.42 -12.40
C ASN A 345 -24.83 9.76 -13.16
N ALA A 346 -23.79 9.84 -14.00
CA ALA A 346 -23.33 11.05 -14.66
C ALA A 346 -24.30 11.61 -15.70
N SER A 347 -24.55 12.92 -15.65
CA SER A 347 -25.32 13.68 -16.64
C SER A 347 -24.44 14.42 -17.66
N SER A 348 -23.16 14.60 -17.36
CA SER A 348 -22.19 15.30 -18.19
C SER A 348 -20.79 14.66 -18.14
N SER A 349 -19.89 15.02 -19.06
CA SER A 349 -18.47 14.61 -18.98
C SER A 349 -17.76 15.19 -17.74
N ALA A 350 -18.21 16.36 -17.27
CA ALA A 350 -17.67 16.95 -16.04
C ALA A 350 -18.02 16.11 -14.81
N ASP A 351 -19.20 15.47 -14.80
CA ASP A 351 -19.61 14.57 -13.71
C ASP A 351 -18.74 13.31 -13.70
N VAL A 352 -18.42 12.75 -14.88
CA VAL A 352 -17.48 11.62 -15.01
C VAL A 352 -16.11 12.02 -14.48
N SER A 353 -15.57 13.16 -14.91
CA SER A 353 -14.29 13.68 -14.41
C SER A 353 -14.31 13.90 -12.90
N GLN A 354 -15.41 14.43 -12.34
CA GLN A 354 -15.54 14.68 -10.91
C GLN A 354 -15.55 13.38 -10.11
N PHE A 355 -16.29 12.37 -10.57
CA PHE A 355 -16.33 11.05 -9.96
C PHE A 355 -14.95 10.39 -9.93
N PHE A 356 -14.23 10.40 -11.06
CA PHE A 356 -12.86 9.90 -11.12
C PHE A 356 -11.90 10.71 -10.24
N LYS A 357 -12.03 12.03 -10.22
CA LYS A 357 -11.22 12.89 -9.34
C LYS A 357 -11.47 12.62 -7.86
N ASN A 358 -12.69 12.29 -7.46
CA ASN A 358 -13.02 12.04 -6.06
C ASN A 358 -12.52 10.68 -5.58
N ASN A 359 -12.45 9.68 -6.46
CA ASN A 359 -11.89 8.36 -6.16
C ASN A 359 -10.36 8.30 -6.36
N TYR A 360 -9.82 9.08 -7.31
CA TYR A 360 -8.40 9.15 -7.66
C TYR A 360 -7.92 10.62 -7.66
N PRO A 361 -7.73 11.22 -6.47
CA PRO A 361 -7.52 12.67 -6.30
C PRO A 361 -6.28 13.24 -6.96
N SER A 362 -5.36 12.40 -7.44
CA SER A 362 -4.12 12.85 -8.08
C SER A 362 -4.19 12.93 -9.60
N LEU A 363 -5.30 12.47 -10.20
CA LEU A 363 -5.56 12.68 -11.62
C LEU A 363 -5.63 14.18 -11.94
N ASN A 364 -4.86 14.62 -12.93
CA ASN A 364 -4.89 16.00 -13.41
C ASN A 364 -5.98 16.21 -14.48
N SER A 365 -6.26 17.46 -14.83
CA SER A 365 -7.32 17.80 -15.79
C SER A 365 -7.11 17.15 -17.16
N HIS A 366 -5.87 17.08 -17.66
CA HIS A 366 -5.56 16.46 -18.95
C HIS A 366 -5.85 14.95 -18.93
N GLN A 367 -5.57 14.27 -17.82
CA GLN A 367 -5.87 12.84 -17.66
C GLN A 367 -7.37 12.59 -17.57
N LEU A 368 -8.10 13.42 -16.84
CA LEU A 368 -9.57 13.35 -16.78
C LEU A 368 -10.20 13.61 -18.15
N ASP A 369 -9.68 14.56 -18.92
CA ASP A 369 -10.10 14.79 -20.30
C ASP A 369 -9.77 13.60 -21.21
N ALA A 370 -8.63 12.94 -21.01
CA ALA A 370 -8.26 11.73 -21.74
C ALA A 370 -9.20 10.56 -21.42
N ILE A 371 -9.61 10.39 -20.15
CA ILE A 371 -10.63 9.39 -19.75
C ILE A 371 -11.92 9.65 -20.53
N ASN A 372 -12.41 10.89 -20.59
CA ASN A 372 -13.61 11.25 -21.35
C ASN A 372 -13.46 11.05 -22.87
N GLN A 373 -12.25 11.09 -23.42
CA GLN A 373 -11.99 10.84 -24.83
C GLN A 373 -12.02 9.34 -25.16
N VAL A 374 -11.44 8.50 -24.29
CA VAL A 374 -11.46 7.04 -24.44
C VAL A 374 -12.87 6.51 -24.18
N TYR A 375 -13.56 7.05 -23.18
CA TYR A 375 -14.93 6.70 -22.79
C TYR A 375 -15.89 7.86 -23.07
N PRO A 376 -16.28 8.09 -24.33
CA PRO A 376 -17.28 9.11 -24.66
C PRO A 376 -18.67 8.66 -24.18
N ARG A 377 -19.62 9.61 -24.16
CA ARG A 377 -21.02 9.48 -23.67
C ARG A 377 -21.70 8.10 -23.85
N GLY A 378 -21.49 7.41 -24.97
CA GLY A 378 -22.07 6.10 -25.22
C GLY A 378 -23.59 6.15 -25.50
N LYS A 379 -24.24 4.98 -25.38
CA LYS A 379 -25.70 4.83 -25.53
C LYS A 379 -26.41 5.20 -24.22
N LEU A 380 -27.63 5.70 -24.32
CA LEU A 380 -28.48 5.91 -23.15
C LEU A 380 -28.90 4.55 -22.57
N LEU A 381 -28.67 4.36 -21.27
CA LEU A 381 -29.11 3.18 -20.52
C LEU A 381 -30.41 3.48 -19.76
N PRO A 382 -31.33 2.51 -19.62
CA PRO A 382 -32.56 2.66 -18.85
C PRO A 382 -32.31 3.20 -17.44
N ARG A 383 -33.20 4.05 -16.91
CA ARG A 383 -33.17 4.58 -15.52
C ARG A 383 -31.95 5.43 -15.13
N HIS A 384 -30.96 5.58 -16.01
CA HIS A 384 -29.75 6.33 -15.73
C HIS A 384 -29.62 7.60 -16.58
N ALA A 385 -28.76 8.50 -16.12
CA ALA A 385 -28.46 9.76 -16.78
C ALA A 385 -27.59 9.56 -18.04
N ALA A 386 -27.46 10.63 -18.82
CA ALA A 386 -26.99 10.58 -20.21
C ALA A 386 -25.53 10.12 -20.41
N TYR A 387 -24.69 10.19 -19.37
CA TYR A 387 -23.27 9.81 -19.39
C TYR A 387 -22.97 8.61 -18.47
N PHE A 388 -23.98 8.01 -17.84
CA PHE A 388 -23.77 6.86 -16.96
C PHE A 388 -23.09 5.68 -17.67
N GLY A 389 -23.44 5.39 -18.93
CA GLY A 389 -22.77 4.33 -19.70
C GLY A 389 -21.26 4.56 -19.86
N ALA A 390 -20.83 5.81 -20.02
CA ALA A 390 -19.41 6.17 -20.06
C ALA A 390 -18.76 6.00 -18.67
N SER A 391 -19.43 6.48 -17.62
CA SER A 391 -19.00 6.35 -16.22
C SER A 391 -18.78 4.89 -15.83
N SER A 392 -19.78 4.04 -16.10
CA SER A 392 -19.81 2.61 -15.81
C SER A 392 -18.72 1.84 -16.58
N ALA A 393 -18.60 2.05 -17.89
CA ALA A 393 -17.57 1.41 -18.69
C ALA A 393 -16.15 1.81 -18.23
N ALA A 394 -15.92 3.10 -18.00
CA ALA A 394 -14.62 3.59 -17.56
C ALA A 394 -14.24 3.03 -16.18
N TYR A 395 -15.16 3.04 -15.22
CA TYR A 395 -14.87 2.58 -13.86
C TYR A 395 -14.78 1.06 -13.77
N GLY A 396 -15.60 0.33 -14.54
CA GLY A 396 -15.50 -1.12 -14.68
C GLY A 396 -14.13 -1.55 -15.18
N ASP A 397 -13.66 -0.93 -16.26
CA ASP A 397 -12.33 -1.22 -16.81
C ASP A 397 -11.20 -0.81 -15.86
N ALA A 398 -11.25 0.40 -15.29
CA ALA A 398 -10.20 0.93 -14.42
C ALA A 398 -9.99 0.10 -13.15
N THR A 399 -11.09 -0.30 -12.51
CA THR A 399 -11.09 -0.86 -11.16
C THR A 399 -11.19 -2.38 -11.14
N PHE A 400 -11.75 -3.00 -12.20
CA PHE A 400 -12.03 -4.44 -12.24
C PHE A 400 -11.39 -5.16 -13.42
N THR A 401 -11.88 -4.92 -14.63
CA THR A 401 -11.57 -5.77 -15.80
C THR A 401 -10.12 -5.63 -16.29
N CYS A 402 -9.55 -4.42 -16.29
CA CYS A 402 -8.14 -4.26 -16.67
C CYS A 402 -7.18 -4.81 -15.63
N PRO A 403 -7.43 -4.65 -14.31
CA PRO A 403 -6.77 -5.44 -13.28
C PRO A 403 -6.85 -6.96 -13.49
N GLY A 404 -8.03 -7.52 -13.77
CA GLY A 404 -8.21 -8.96 -14.06
C GLY A 404 -7.39 -9.44 -15.26
N ASN A 405 -7.43 -8.69 -16.37
CA ASN A 405 -6.59 -8.95 -17.54
C ASN A 405 -5.08 -8.82 -17.22
N HIS A 406 -4.69 -7.92 -16.31
CA HIS A 406 -3.31 -7.75 -15.87
C HIS A 406 -2.82 -8.94 -15.06
N VAL A 407 -3.67 -9.50 -14.18
CA VAL A 407 -3.40 -10.77 -13.48
C VAL A 407 -3.25 -11.91 -14.48
N ALA A 408 -4.19 -12.08 -15.41
CA ALA A 408 -4.18 -13.13 -16.41
C ALA A 408 -2.89 -13.11 -17.26
N SER A 409 -2.61 -11.96 -17.88
CA SER A 409 -1.44 -11.79 -18.73
C SER A 409 -0.12 -11.91 -17.96
N SER A 410 -0.07 -11.47 -16.70
CA SER A 410 1.14 -11.57 -15.88
C SER A 410 1.42 -12.99 -15.40
N ALA A 411 0.41 -13.72 -14.93
CA ALA A 411 0.55 -15.12 -14.54
C ALA A 411 0.92 -16.00 -15.76
N ALA A 412 0.31 -15.74 -16.92
CA ALA A 412 0.55 -16.51 -18.14
C ALA A 412 1.99 -16.37 -18.67
N ARG A 413 2.74 -15.32 -18.30
CA ARG A 413 4.19 -15.23 -18.62
C ARG A 413 5.01 -16.35 -17.98
N TYR A 414 4.54 -16.90 -16.86
CA TYR A 414 5.25 -17.93 -16.10
C TYR A 414 4.59 -19.31 -16.21
N LEU A 415 3.25 -19.35 -16.30
CA LEU A 415 2.46 -20.58 -16.38
C LEU A 415 1.42 -20.49 -17.53
N PRO A 416 1.86 -20.43 -18.80
CA PRO A 416 0.95 -20.21 -19.94
C PRO A 416 -0.10 -21.32 -20.11
N ASP A 417 0.20 -22.54 -19.64
CA ASP A 417 -0.67 -23.71 -19.72
C ASP A 417 -1.61 -23.84 -18.52
N ALA A 418 -1.55 -22.91 -17.55
CA ALA A 418 -2.31 -22.99 -16.30
C ALA A 418 -2.99 -21.67 -15.90
N VAL A 419 -3.30 -20.82 -16.88
CA VAL A 419 -4.04 -19.56 -16.66
C VAL A 419 -5.26 -19.51 -17.56
N TRP A 420 -6.43 -19.39 -16.96
CA TRP A 420 -7.72 -19.37 -17.65
C TRP A 420 -8.46 -18.07 -17.36
N ASN A 421 -8.90 -17.39 -18.42
CA ASN A 421 -9.70 -16.18 -18.30
C ASN A 421 -11.16 -16.44 -18.70
N TYR A 422 -12.13 -15.82 -18.03
CA TYR A 422 -13.54 -15.79 -18.47
C TYR A 422 -14.10 -14.38 -18.58
N ARG A 423 -15.22 -14.24 -19.31
CA ARG A 423 -16.14 -13.10 -19.19
C ARG A 423 -17.52 -13.62 -18.90
N VAL A 424 -18.15 -13.15 -17.83
CA VAL A 424 -19.56 -13.43 -17.58
C VAL A 424 -20.42 -12.53 -18.46
N ASN A 425 -21.37 -13.15 -19.15
CA ASN A 425 -22.34 -12.46 -19.99
C ASN A 425 -23.74 -13.09 -19.84
N ILE A 426 -24.11 -13.41 -18.60
CA ILE A 426 -25.40 -14.00 -18.24
C ILE A 426 -26.46 -12.89 -18.31
N ILE A 427 -27.24 -12.89 -19.39
CA ILE A 427 -28.23 -11.84 -19.63
C ILE A 427 -29.47 -12.10 -18.77
N ASP A 428 -29.82 -11.13 -17.93
CA ASP A 428 -31.05 -11.13 -17.13
C ASP A 428 -31.92 -9.92 -17.50
N GLU A 429 -33.18 -10.18 -17.85
CA GLU A 429 -34.11 -9.14 -18.33
C GLU A 429 -34.32 -8.01 -17.32
N SER A 430 -34.30 -8.31 -16.01
CA SER A 430 -34.48 -7.32 -14.95
C SER A 430 -33.25 -6.43 -14.81
N ASN A 431 -32.04 -6.99 -14.95
CA ASN A 431 -30.78 -6.24 -14.97
C ASN A 431 -30.73 -5.31 -16.21
N ILE A 432 -31.08 -5.84 -17.39
CA ILE A 432 -31.13 -5.03 -18.62
C ILE A 432 -32.17 -3.90 -18.50
N ALA A 433 -33.36 -4.19 -17.97
CA ALA A 433 -34.40 -3.17 -17.74
C ALA A 433 -34.03 -2.16 -16.65
N GLY A 434 -33.18 -2.56 -15.69
CA GLY A 434 -32.55 -1.70 -14.71
C GLY A 434 -31.49 -0.77 -15.29
N GLY A 435 -30.93 -1.12 -16.45
CA GLY A 435 -29.86 -0.37 -17.11
C GLY A 435 -28.46 -0.70 -16.59
N ILE A 436 -28.30 -1.86 -15.93
CA ILE A 436 -27.03 -2.30 -15.32
C ILE A 436 -26.35 -3.44 -16.09
N GLY A 437 -26.87 -3.84 -17.25
CA GLY A 437 -26.20 -4.80 -18.12
C GLY A 437 -26.04 -6.19 -17.49
N VAL A 438 -24.83 -6.74 -17.51
CA VAL A 438 -24.40 -7.90 -16.71
C VAL A 438 -23.53 -7.35 -15.57
N PRO A 439 -24.12 -7.12 -14.40
CA PRO A 439 -23.49 -6.40 -13.29
C PRO A 439 -22.44 -7.25 -12.56
N HIS A 440 -21.63 -6.57 -11.75
CA HIS A 440 -20.60 -7.17 -10.89
C HIS A 440 -21.11 -8.36 -10.07
N THR A 441 -20.43 -9.50 -10.18
CA THR A 441 -20.62 -10.76 -9.43
C THR A 441 -21.97 -11.43 -9.64
N PHE A 442 -22.63 -11.17 -10.78
CA PHE A 442 -23.94 -11.73 -11.04
C PHE A 442 -23.92 -13.26 -11.19
N GLU A 443 -22.77 -13.85 -11.49
CA GLU A 443 -22.51 -15.29 -11.62
C GLU A 443 -22.43 -16.06 -10.31
N LEU A 444 -22.43 -15.39 -9.15
CA LEU A 444 -22.30 -16.06 -7.84
C LEU A 444 -23.28 -17.24 -7.65
N PRO A 445 -24.60 -17.13 -7.98
CA PRO A 445 -25.51 -18.27 -7.94
C PRO A 445 -25.19 -19.36 -8.98
N ALA A 446 -24.52 -19.02 -10.08
CA ALA A 446 -24.04 -19.99 -11.07
C ALA A 446 -22.80 -20.76 -10.58
N ILE A 447 -21.98 -20.17 -9.72
CA ILE A 447 -20.81 -20.81 -9.10
C ILE A 447 -21.26 -21.73 -7.95
N PHE A 448 -22.03 -21.20 -7.00
CA PHE A 448 -22.35 -21.91 -5.74
C PHE A 448 -23.69 -22.64 -5.76
N GLY A 449 -24.51 -22.42 -6.77
CA GLY A 449 -25.85 -22.99 -6.88
C GLY A 449 -26.94 -22.06 -6.36
N ALA A 450 -28.14 -22.19 -6.93
CA ALA A 450 -29.28 -21.35 -6.57
C ALA A 450 -29.61 -21.48 -5.08
N GLY A 451 -29.71 -20.35 -4.37
CA GLY A 451 -29.99 -20.30 -2.94
C GLY A 451 -28.75 -20.37 -2.03
N SER A 452 -27.59 -20.82 -2.54
CA SER A 452 -26.36 -20.93 -1.74
C SER A 452 -25.76 -19.58 -1.35
N THR A 453 -26.09 -18.53 -2.10
CA THR A 453 -25.59 -17.16 -1.92
C THR A 453 -26.65 -16.22 -1.30
N GLY A 454 -27.67 -16.81 -0.65
CA GLY A 454 -28.84 -16.10 -0.13
C GLY A 454 -30.14 -16.46 -0.85
N THR A 455 -31.27 -16.04 -0.28
CA THR A 455 -32.58 -16.32 -0.86
C THR A 455 -32.75 -15.58 -2.18
N LEU A 456 -32.92 -16.32 -3.28
CA LEU A 456 -33.24 -15.74 -4.58
C LEU A 456 -34.71 -15.27 -4.63
N SER A 457 -34.97 -14.22 -5.39
CA SER A 457 -36.35 -13.82 -5.68
C SER A 457 -37.09 -14.93 -6.43
N SER A 458 -38.42 -15.01 -6.25
CA SER A 458 -39.23 -16.05 -6.89
C SER A 458 -39.26 -15.96 -8.42
N ASP A 459 -38.95 -14.78 -8.97
CA ASP A 459 -38.84 -14.47 -10.39
C ASP A 459 -37.38 -14.48 -10.90
N SER A 460 -36.42 -14.89 -10.08
CA SER A 460 -35.00 -14.95 -10.48
C SER A 460 -34.82 -15.77 -11.77
N SER A 461 -34.04 -15.24 -12.71
CA SER A 461 -33.75 -15.95 -13.96
C SER A 461 -32.98 -17.26 -13.75
N TYR A 462 -32.23 -17.39 -12.66
CA TYR A 462 -31.55 -18.62 -12.26
C TYR A 462 -32.51 -19.77 -11.94
N LEU A 463 -33.77 -19.48 -11.63
CA LEU A 463 -34.84 -20.47 -11.45
C LEU A 463 -35.61 -20.76 -12.74
N SER A 464 -35.28 -20.06 -13.84
CA SER A 464 -35.97 -20.15 -15.12
C SER A 464 -34.99 -20.18 -16.30
N TYR A 465 -34.92 -19.11 -17.11
CA TYR A 465 -34.22 -19.12 -18.39
C TYR A 465 -32.69 -19.07 -18.30
N ASN A 466 -32.12 -18.74 -17.14
CA ASN A 466 -30.68 -18.83 -16.86
C ASN A 466 -30.28 -20.06 -16.04
N ALA A 467 -31.21 -20.95 -15.66
CA ALA A 467 -30.90 -22.13 -14.84
C ALA A 467 -29.79 -23.03 -15.43
N ALA A 468 -29.72 -23.14 -16.77
CA ALA A 468 -28.76 -24.01 -17.45
C ALA A 468 -27.30 -23.55 -17.37
N ILE A 469 -27.01 -22.30 -16.98
CA ILE A 469 -25.63 -21.85 -16.80
C ILE A 469 -25.01 -22.32 -15.47
N ILE A 470 -25.85 -22.63 -14.47
CA ILE A 470 -25.39 -23.06 -13.13
C ILE A 470 -24.51 -24.32 -13.21
N PRO A 471 -24.96 -25.47 -13.75
CA PRO A 471 -24.10 -26.65 -13.81
C PRO A 471 -22.85 -26.43 -14.67
N VAL A 472 -22.94 -25.61 -15.72
CA VAL A 472 -21.79 -25.30 -16.58
C VAL A 472 -20.72 -24.56 -15.77
N THR A 473 -21.08 -23.48 -15.10
CA THR A 473 -20.15 -22.64 -14.32
C THR A 473 -19.64 -23.39 -13.09
N MET A 474 -20.53 -23.98 -12.30
CA MET A 474 -20.18 -24.72 -11.08
C MET A 474 -19.14 -25.81 -11.35
N HIS A 475 -19.33 -26.65 -12.39
CA HIS A 475 -18.38 -27.72 -12.68
C HIS A 475 -17.00 -27.22 -13.16
N TYR A 476 -16.91 -26.06 -13.83
CA TYR A 476 -15.60 -25.48 -14.15
C TYR A 476 -14.84 -25.09 -12.89
N PHE A 477 -15.50 -24.42 -11.94
CA PHE A 477 -14.89 -23.98 -10.70
C PHE A 477 -14.53 -25.17 -9.80
N ILE A 478 -15.43 -26.15 -9.64
CA ILE A 478 -15.16 -27.41 -8.95
C ILE A 478 -13.97 -28.15 -9.59
N SER A 479 -13.92 -28.23 -10.92
CA SER A 479 -12.82 -28.89 -11.62
C SER A 479 -11.48 -28.19 -11.37
N PHE A 480 -11.47 -26.85 -11.37
CA PHE A 480 -10.26 -26.09 -11.06
C PHE A 480 -9.83 -26.29 -9.61
N VAL A 481 -10.76 -26.29 -8.66
CA VAL A 481 -10.47 -26.60 -7.25
C VAL A 481 -9.87 -27.98 -7.08
N GLN A 482 -10.37 -29.00 -7.80
CA GLN A 482 -9.90 -30.37 -7.66
C GLN A 482 -8.60 -30.68 -8.42
N ALA A 483 -8.40 -30.06 -9.57
CA ALA A 483 -7.38 -30.48 -10.53
C ALA A 483 -6.50 -29.33 -11.06
N LEU A 484 -6.70 -28.10 -10.56
CA LEU A 484 -6.05 -26.88 -11.04
C LEU A 484 -6.23 -26.66 -12.55
N ASN A 485 -7.28 -27.23 -13.13
CA ASN A 485 -7.68 -27.11 -14.52
C ASN A 485 -9.20 -27.19 -14.61
N PRO A 486 -9.89 -26.20 -15.21
CA PRO A 486 -11.34 -26.18 -15.26
C PRO A 486 -11.92 -27.29 -16.16
N ASN A 487 -11.12 -27.92 -17.02
CA ASN A 487 -11.62 -28.86 -18.04
C ASN A 487 -11.74 -30.31 -17.58
N THR A 488 -11.02 -30.73 -16.54
CA THR A 488 -10.88 -32.13 -16.09
C THR A 488 -12.23 -32.77 -15.76
N TYR A 489 -13.05 -32.04 -14.99
CA TYR A 489 -14.37 -32.47 -14.52
C TYR A 489 -15.46 -31.48 -14.92
N ARG A 490 -15.26 -30.76 -16.03
CA ARG A 490 -16.27 -29.83 -16.55
C ARG A 490 -17.57 -30.56 -16.86
N TYR A 491 -18.68 -29.82 -16.84
CA TYR A 491 -19.99 -30.36 -17.19
C TYR A 491 -19.98 -30.98 -18.61
N ALA A 492 -20.68 -32.10 -18.81
CA ALA A 492 -20.54 -32.91 -20.03
C ALA A 492 -20.83 -32.15 -21.34
N ALA A 493 -21.75 -31.18 -21.31
CA ALA A 493 -22.10 -30.36 -22.45
C ALA A 493 -21.29 -29.05 -22.56
N ALA A 494 -20.41 -28.77 -21.59
CA ALA A 494 -19.60 -27.57 -21.58
C ALA A 494 -18.44 -27.67 -22.59
N PRO A 495 -18.13 -26.58 -23.33
CA PRO A 495 -17.02 -26.56 -24.27
C PRO A 495 -15.68 -26.75 -23.56
N GLU A 496 -14.61 -26.92 -24.31
CA GLU A 496 -13.28 -26.79 -23.74
C GLU A 496 -12.95 -25.31 -23.47
N TRP A 497 -12.41 -25.03 -22.28
CA TRP A 497 -11.90 -23.73 -21.87
C TRP A 497 -10.38 -23.70 -22.08
N SER A 498 -9.95 -23.12 -23.19
CA SER A 498 -8.52 -22.95 -23.47
C SER A 498 -7.91 -21.85 -22.59
N THR A 499 -6.61 -21.94 -22.34
CA THR A 499 -5.86 -20.96 -21.54
C THR A 499 -5.84 -19.57 -22.19
N TRP A 500 -5.35 -18.59 -21.43
CA TRP A 500 -5.23 -17.19 -21.83
C TRP A 500 -4.50 -17.00 -23.16
N GLY A 501 -3.35 -17.65 -23.38
CA GLY A 501 -2.54 -17.49 -24.58
C GLY A 501 -2.26 -16.02 -24.90
N ASP A 502 -2.63 -15.59 -26.11
CA ASP A 502 -2.47 -14.19 -26.58
C ASP A 502 -3.70 -13.31 -26.27
N GLY A 503 -4.48 -13.63 -25.25
CA GLY A 503 -5.69 -12.88 -24.86
C GLY A 503 -7.00 -13.53 -25.31
N ARG A 504 -7.22 -14.79 -24.89
CA ARG A 504 -8.46 -15.53 -25.09
C ARG A 504 -9.16 -15.79 -23.77
N ARG A 505 -10.49 -15.81 -23.80
CA ARG A 505 -11.32 -16.07 -22.61
C ARG A 505 -12.58 -16.85 -22.94
N LEU A 506 -13.11 -17.59 -21.97
CA LEU A 506 -14.41 -18.24 -22.10
C LEU A 506 -15.52 -17.23 -21.78
N ARG A 507 -16.43 -17.00 -22.72
CA ARG A 507 -17.67 -16.26 -22.40
C ARG A 507 -18.64 -17.23 -21.74
N LEU A 508 -19.05 -16.95 -20.51
CA LEU A 508 -20.08 -17.70 -19.78
C LEU A 508 -21.44 -17.04 -20.01
N GLN A 509 -22.30 -17.70 -20.79
CA GLN A 509 -23.64 -17.20 -21.12
C GLN A 509 -24.56 -18.38 -21.40
N THR A 510 -25.76 -18.34 -20.82
CA THR A 510 -26.76 -19.39 -21.02
C THR A 510 -26.99 -19.68 -22.51
N ASN A 511 -26.87 -20.95 -22.90
CA ASN A 511 -26.99 -21.43 -24.29
C ASN A 511 -26.01 -20.85 -25.31
N ASN A 512 -25.01 -20.07 -24.87
CA ASN A 512 -24.06 -19.39 -25.76
C ASN A 512 -22.64 -19.29 -25.17
N THR A 513 -22.28 -20.26 -24.32
CA THR A 513 -20.96 -20.38 -23.72
C THR A 513 -19.95 -20.84 -24.77
N ALA A 514 -18.92 -20.03 -25.03
CA ALA A 514 -17.89 -20.33 -26.03
C ALA A 514 -16.63 -19.49 -25.81
N MET A 515 -15.49 -19.98 -26.32
CA MET A 515 -14.25 -19.20 -26.35
C MET A 515 -14.39 -17.97 -27.25
N GLU A 516 -13.80 -16.85 -26.82
CA GLU A 516 -13.68 -15.62 -27.58
C GLU A 516 -12.28 -15.02 -27.41
N ALA A 517 -11.89 -14.13 -28.32
CA ALA A 517 -10.70 -13.30 -28.17
C ALA A 517 -11.08 -12.02 -27.42
N VAL A 518 -10.18 -11.54 -26.56
CA VAL A 518 -10.29 -10.20 -25.98
C VAL A 518 -10.21 -9.18 -27.12
N PRO A 519 -11.20 -8.28 -27.27
CA PRO A 519 -11.20 -7.31 -28.34
C PRO A 519 -9.96 -6.41 -28.33
N PRO A 520 -9.37 -6.05 -29.49
CA PRO A 520 -8.19 -5.18 -29.54
C PRO A 520 -8.40 -3.80 -28.89
N ASN A 521 -9.63 -3.27 -28.91
CA ASN A 521 -9.96 -2.03 -28.20
C ASN A 521 -9.83 -2.20 -26.69
N SER A 522 -10.36 -3.28 -26.10
CA SER A 522 -10.19 -3.55 -24.66
C SER A 522 -8.71 -3.68 -24.26
N VAL A 523 -7.86 -4.23 -25.12
CA VAL A 523 -6.41 -4.26 -24.89
C VAL A 523 -5.81 -2.85 -24.88
N GLN A 524 -6.26 -1.97 -25.78
CA GLN A 524 -5.84 -0.56 -25.82
C GLN A 524 -6.35 0.23 -24.61
N ASP A 525 -7.60 -0.01 -24.20
CA ASP A 525 -8.23 0.61 -23.05
C ASP A 525 -7.48 0.22 -21.76
N CYS A 526 -7.12 -1.05 -21.59
CA CYS A 526 -6.28 -1.49 -20.47
C CYS A 526 -4.85 -0.95 -20.53
N ALA A 527 -4.26 -0.79 -21.72
CA ALA A 527 -2.97 -0.10 -21.85
C ALA A 527 -3.06 1.38 -21.45
N PHE A 528 -4.19 2.03 -21.75
CA PHE A 528 -4.49 3.38 -21.30
C PHE A 528 -4.56 3.45 -19.77
N TRP A 529 -5.35 2.60 -19.11
CA TRP A 529 -5.42 2.56 -17.64
C TRP A 529 -4.07 2.23 -17.01
N LYS A 530 -3.30 1.32 -17.59
CA LYS A 530 -1.94 1.03 -17.13
C LYS A 530 -1.03 2.27 -17.17
N SER A 531 -1.20 3.15 -18.16
CA SER A 531 -0.45 4.41 -18.23
C SER A 531 -0.81 5.41 -17.12
N LEU A 532 -1.97 5.22 -16.48
CA LEU A 532 -2.49 6.04 -15.38
C LEU A 532 -2.30 5.40 -14.00
N SER A 533 -1.67 4.24 -13.87
CA SER A 533 -1.53 3.56 -12.56
C SER A 533 -0.87 4.47 -11.51
N VAL A 534 0.28 5.08 -11.82
CA VAL A 534 0.99 5.97 -10.88
C VAL A 534 0.11 7.11 -10.32
N PRO A 535 -0.55 7.94 -11.15
CA PRO A 535 -1.44 9.00 -10.65
C PRO A 535 -2.76 8.49 -10.06
N MET A 536 -3.17 7.25 -10.31
CA MET A 536 -4.33 6.65 -9.63
C MET A 536 -3.98 6.19 -8.20
N GLU A 537 -2.73 5.76 -7.95
CA GLU A 537 -2.32 5.31 -6.60
C GLU A 537 -1.75 6.43 -5.73
N ARG A 538 -1.01 7.38 -6.31
CA ARG A 538 -0.19 8.33 -5.52
C ARG A 538 -0.67 9.76 -5.63
N VAL A 539 -0.81 10.43 -4.49
CA VAL A 539 -0.77 11.89 -4.44
C VAL A 539 0.69 12.27 -4.64
N ASN A 540 1.08 12.51 -5.90
CA ASN A 540 2.09 13.55 -6.08
C ASN A 540 1.49 14.77 -5.37
N MET A 541 2.05 15.17 -4.22
CA MET A 541 1.80 16.50 -3.69
C MET A 541 2.18 17.43 -4.83
N ALA A 542 1.18 17.84 -5.62
CA ALA A 542 1.45 18.30 -6.96
C ALA A 542 2.20 19.63 -6.83
N ALA A 543 3.50 19.61 -7.12
CA ALA A 543 4.19 20.82 -7.50
C ALA A 543 3.32 21.46 -8.59
N LYS A 544 2.86 22.69 -8.35
CA LYS A 544 2.08 23.42 -9.36
C LYS A 544 2.84 23.39 -10.68
N ASP A 545 2.23 22.88 -11.75
CA ASP A 545 2.83 22.98 -13.09
C ASP A 545 3.05 24.47 -13.40
N LEU A 546 4.30 24.86 -13.61
CA LEU A 546 4.69 26.25 -13.85
C LEU A 546 4.08 26.72 -15.17
N THR A 547 3.43 27.88 -15.18
CA THR A 547 3.08 28.55 -16.44
C THR A 547 4.36 28.89 -17.22
N THR A 548 4.26 29.09 -18.54
CA THR A 548 5.43 29.45 -19.37
C THR A 548 6.20 30.67 -18.83
N ARG A 549 5.50 31.66 -18.28
CA ARG A 549 6.11 32.85 -17.66
C ARG A 549 6.83 32.51 -16.35
N GLU A 550 6.20 31.72 -15.49
CA GLU A 550 6.82 31.26 -14.23
C GLU A 550 8.04 30.38 -14.50
N TRP A 551 7.97 29.52 -15.52
CA TRP A 551 9.08 28.67 -15.96
C TRP A 551 10.26 29.51 -16.49
N ILE A 552 10.01 30.52 -17.33
CA ILE A 552 11.07 31.45 -17.79
C ILE A 552 11.71 32.17 -16.61
N ASN A 553 10.91 32.64 -15.64
CA ASN A 553 11.43 33.29 -14.45
C ASN A 553 12.31 32.32 -13.62
N ALA A 554 11.88 31.07 -13.45
CA ALA A 554 12.64 30.03 -12.75
C ALA A 554 13.97 29.70 -13.43
N LEU A 555 14.08 29.84 -14.77
CA LEU A 555 15.36 29.72 -15.47
C LEU A 555 16.36 30.81 -15.08
N ILE A 556 15.88 32.04 -14.83
CA ILE A 556 16.70 33.23 -14.57
C ILE A 556 16.97 33.43 -13.08
N GLU A 557 16.13 32.89 -12.20
CA GLU A 557 16.19 33.07 -10.75
C GLU A 557 17.58 32.80 -10.12
N PRO A 558 18.29 31.71 -10.47
CA PRO A 558 19.64 31.49 -9.96
C PRO A 558 20.61 32.63 -10.33
N GLY A 559 20.40 33.29 -11.47
CA GLY A 559 21.18 34.46 -11.88
C GLY A 559 21.11 35.62 -10.89
N TYR A 560 19.96 35.88 -10.26
CA TYR A 560 19.84 36.93 -9.24
C TYR A 560 20.67 36.61 -8.00
N LEU A 561 20.64 35.35 -7.54
CA LEU A 561 21.47 34.89 -6.41
C LEU A 561 22.96 35.04 -6.72
N LEU A 562 23.37 34.64 -7.93
CA LEU A 562 24.75 34.74 -8.38
C LEU A 562 25.25 36.19 -8.43
N VAL A 563 24.46 37.11 -9.00
CA VAL A 563 24.79 38.54 -9.06
C VAL A 563 24.89 39.14 -7.65
N TRP A 564 24.01 38.74 -6.74
CA TRP A 564 24.02 39.25 -5.38
C TRP A 564 25.24 38.75 -4.59
N ALA A 565 25.57 37.47 -4.69
CA ALA A 565 26.77 36.90 -4.09
C ALA A 565 28.04 37.56 -4.65
N LEU A 566 28.11 37.77 -5.98
CA LEU A 566 29.20 38.50 -6.63
C LEU A 566 29.35 39.93 -6.08
N ARG A 567 28.24 40.65 -5.88
CA ARG A 567 28.27 42.01 -5.31
C ARG A 567 28.90 42.03 -3.91
N TYR A 568 28.58 41.05 -3.06
CA TYR A 568 29.19 40.94 -1.74
C TYR A 568 30.67 40.56 -1.82
N TYR A 569 31.05 39.69 -2.75
CA TYR A 569 32.45 39.38 -2.99
C TYR A 569 33.25 40.62 -3.38
N VAL A 570 32.74 41.42 -4.33
CA VAL A 570 33.35 42.70 -4.72
C VAL A 570 33.44 43.64 -3.51
N LYS A 571 32.35 43.77 -2.73
CA LYS A 571 32.32 44.62 -1.54
C LYS A 571 33.37 44.23 -0.50
N VAL A 572 33.50 42.94 -0.17
CA VAL A 572 34.50 42.46 0.81
C VAL A 572 35.92 42.68 0.31
N ASN A 573 36.18 42.48 -0.98
CA ASN A 573 37.49 42.76 -1.57
C ASN A 573 37.81 44.26 -1.51
N LEU A 574 36.87 45.14 -1.85
CA LEU A 574 37.04 46.59 -1.74
C LEU A 574 37.26 47.03 -0.28
N GLU A 575 36.46 46.55 0.66
CA GLU A 575 36.63 46.83 2.11
C GLU A 575 38.00 46.36 2.60
N THR A 576 38.47 45.20 2.14
CA THR A 576 39.77 44.64 2.56
C THR A 576 40.93 45.48 2.03
N VAL A 577 40.86 45.94 0.78
CA VAL A 577 41.91 46.76 0.16
C VAL A 577 41.89 48.18 0.73
N PHE A 578 40.72 48.83 0.73
CA PHE A 578 40.59 50.27 1.00
C PHE A 578 40.32 50.62 2.46
N CYS A 579 39.66 49.74 3.23
CA CYS A 579 39.36 50.00 4.64
C CYS A 579 40.32 49.27 5.59
N LYS A 580 40.71 48.03 5.27
CA LYS A 580 41.64 47.23 6.10
C LYS A 580 43.12 47.37 5.68
N GLY A 581 43.41 48.05 4.56
CA GLY A 581 44.78 48.31 4.07
C GLY A 581 45.51 47.08 3.52
N GLN A 582 44.82 45.97 3.26
CA GLN A 582 45.42 44.70 2.84
C GLN A 582 45.38 44.53 1.31
N ILE A 583 46.21 45.30 0.61
CA ILE A 583 46.18 45.44 -0.87
C ILE A 583 46.36 44.10 -1.60
N LEU A 584 47.21 43.20 -1.09
CA LEU A 584 47.50 41.90 -1.71
C LEU A 584 46.56 40.77 -1.27
N ALA A 585 45.68 40.98 -0.29
CA ALA A 585 44.79 39.94 0.22
C ALA A 585 43.83 39.35 -0.84
N PRO A 586 43.30 40.11 -1.82
CA PRO A 586 42.54 39.56 -2.95
C PRO A 586 43.30 38.57 -3.82
N LEU A 587 44.64 38.52 -3.75
CA LEU A 587 45.48 37.56 -4.47
C LEU A 587 45.96 36.43 -3.55
N LEU A 588 46.34 36.75 -2.31
CA LEU A 588 46.98 35.81 -1.38
C LEU A 588 46.01 35.06 -0.46
N HIS A 589 44.80 35.58 -0.26
CA HIS A 589 43.82 35.07 0.71
C HIS A 589 42.42 34.91 0.10
N GLN A 590 42.36 34.47 -1.16
CA GLN A 590 41.12 34.37 -1.94
C GLN A 590 40.03 33.55 -1.25
N SER A 591 40.34 32.36 -0.73
CA SER A 591 39.36 31.49 -0.06
C SER A 591 38.79 32.15 1.20
N ARG A 592 39.63 32.78 2.02
CA ARG A 592 39.18 33.49 3.23
C ARG A 592 38.23 34.63 2.89
N LEU A 593 38.56 35.44 1.88
CA LEU A 593 37.72 36.57 1.46
C LEU A 593 36.43 36.12 0.81
N ARG A 594 36.46 35.01 0.07
CA ARG A 594 35.28 34.34 -0.47
C ARG A 594 34.35 33.87 0.64
N ASP A 595 34.88 33.22 1.67
CA ASP A 595 34.07 32.70 2.78
C ASP A 595 33.50 33.84 3.64
N GLU A 596 34.27 34.92 3.88
CA GLU A 596 33.76 36.15 4.52
C GLU A 596 32.64 36.80 3.68
N ALA A 597 32.81 36.86 2.36
CA ALA A 597 31.80 37.39 1.45
C ALA A 597 30.53 36.54 1.41
N PHE A 598 30.68 35.21 1.36
CA PHE A 598 29.56 34.28 1.40
C PHE A 598 28.77 34.42 2.70
N GLY A 599 29.46 34.49 3.85
CA GLY A 599 28.81 34.70 5.15
C GLY A 599 27.99 35.99 5.18
N LYS A 600 28.58 37.12 4.76
CA LYS A 600 27.85 38.41 4.69
C LYS A 600 26.68 38.38 3.72
N PHE A 601 26.84 37.72 2.57
CA PHE A 601 25.77 37.51 1.60
C PHE A 601 24.63 36.70 2.22
N TRP A 602 24.94 35.57 2.87
CA TRP A 602 23.95 34.66 3.43
C TRP A 602 23.15 35.28 4.58
N VAL A 603 23.81 36.04 5.45
CA VAL A 603 23.13 36.85 6.48
C VAL A 603 22.15 37.81 5.81
N ALA A 604 22.60 38.64 4.87
CA ALA A 604 21.72 39.60 4.21
C ALA A 604 20.57 38.95 3.43
N PHE A 605 20.83 37.82 2.77
CA PHE A 605 19.83 37.05 2.06
C PHE A 605 18.77 36.48 3.01
N SER A 606 19.20 35.85 4.11
CA SER A 606 18.28 35.30 5.11
C SER A 606 17.44 36.38 5.80
N THR A 607 18.03 37.53 6.14
CA THR A 607 17.30 38.69 6.67
C THR A 607 16.28 39.23 5.67
N TYR A 608 16.64 39.34 4.38
CA TYR A 608 15.72 39.77 3.34
C TYR A 608 14.55 38.81 3.18
N LEU A 609 14.79 37.50 3.22
CA LEU A 609 13.73 36.49 3.18
C LEU A 609 12.81 36.59 4.40
N GLN A 610 13.36 36.74 5.61
CA GLN A 610 12.55 36.90 6.83
C GLN A 610 11.70 38.17 6.81
N ALA A 611 12.24 39.29 6.31
CA ALA A 611 11.52 40.57 6.24
C ALA A 611 10.40 40.58 5.18
N ASN A 612 10.47 39.72 4.16
CA ASN A 612 9.50 39.65 3.07
C ASN A 612 8.70 38.33 3.06
N ALA A 613 8.78 37.54 4.13
CA ALA A 613 7.97 36.34 4.28
C ALA A 613 6.52 36.72 4.59
N PRO A 614 5.51 36.15 3.91
CA PRO A 614 4.12 36.26 4.35
C PRO A 614 3.97 35.65 5.76
N ALA A 615 2.99 36.12 6.53
CA ALA A 615 2.72 35.58 7.86
C ALA A 615 2.44 34.07 7.76
N SER A 616 3.34 33.23 8.30
CA SER A 616 3.21 31.78 8.23
C SER A 616 1.98 31.30 9.00
N PRO A 617 1.23 30.31 8.48
CA PRO A 617 0.27 29.57 9.29
C PRO A 617 0.98 28.87 10.46
N PRO A 618 0.25 28.50 11.54
CA PRO A 618 0.83 27.80 12.67
C PRO A 618 1.59 26.53 12.23
N PRO A 619 2.64 26.12 12.96
CA PRO A 619 3.62 25.10 12.55
C PRO A 619 3.07 23.67 12.37
N THR A 620 1.75 23.49 12.40
CA THR A 620 1.05 22.21 12.39
C THR A 620 0.30 21.91 11.08
N GLN A 621 0.23 22.85 10.13
CA GLN A 621 -0.40 22.60 8.83
C GLN A 621 0.66 22.60 7.70
N PRO A 622 0.83 21.49 6.96
CA PRO A 622 1.53 21.51 5.69
C PRO A 622 0.83 22.51 4.75
N PRO A 623 1.56 23.24 3.91
CA PRO A 623 0.92 24.09 2.92
C PRO A 623 0.04 23.24 1.99
N ASP A 624 -1.18 23.70 1.71
CA ASP A 624 -2.15 23.03 0.83
C ASP A 624 -1.59 22.77 -0.60
N GLN A 625 -0.50 23.46 -0.97
CA GLN A 625 0.21 23.28 -2.23
C GLN A 625 1.71 23.64 -2.09
N ILE A 626 2.60 22.82 -2.67
CA ILE A 626 4.03 23.10 -2.76
C ILE A 626 4.29 24.03 -3.95
N ILE A 627 4.73 25.27 -3.68
CA ILE A 627 4.95 26.30 -4.70
C ILE A 627 6.44 26.61 -4.87
N ARG A 628 7.21 26.58 -3.77
CA ARG A 628 8.63 26.91 -3.73
C ARG A 628 9.42 25.83 -2.99
N SER A 629 10.72 25.78 -3.23
CA SER A 629 11.61 24.81 -2.57
C SER A 629 11.68 24.95 -1.04
N SER A 630 11.29 26.10 -0.48
CA SER A 630 11.18 26.31 0.97
C SER A 630 10.02 25.54 1.59
N ASP A 631 8.95 25.32 0.82
CA ASP A 631 7.70 24.71 1.28
C ASP A 631 7.89 23.20 1.55
N LEU A 632 8.95 22.61 1.00
CA LEU A 632 9.38 21.24 1.23
C LEU A 632 9.92 20.99 2.66
N ILE A 633 10.36 22.04 3.35
CA ILE A 633 11.15 21.91 4.58
C ILE A 633 10.29 21.68 5.84
N PRO A 634 9.20 22.45 6.09
CA PRO A 634 8.35 22.28 7.27
C PRO A 634 7.83 20.85 7.52
N PRO A 635 7.20 20.16 6.53
CA PRO A 635 6.65 18.83 6.77
C PRO A 635 7.74 17.79 7.07
N LEU A 636 8.95 17.97 6.53
CA LEU A 636 10.08 17.08 6.79
C LEU A 636 10.66 17.29 8.19
N LEU A 637 10.92 18.54 8.59
CA LEU A 637 11.53 18.82 9.89
C LEU A 637 10.58 18.53 11.06
N ALA A 638 9.26 18.53 10.84
CA ALA A 638 8.29 18.06 11.83
C ALA A 638 8.52 16.61 12.28
N ARG A 639 9.17 15.78 11.43
CA ARG A 639 9.48 14.36 11.72
C ARG A 639 10.82 14.16 12.46
N ALA A 640 11.54 15.24 12.79
CA ALA A 640 12.81 15.17 13.54
C ALA A 640 12.57 14.80 15.02
N SER A 641 13.39 13.91 15.56
CA SER A 641 13.27 13.44 16.95
C SER A 641 14.59 12.91 17.53
N GLY A 642 14.67 12.79 18.86
CA GLY A 642 15.83 12.23 19.55
C GLY A 642 17.04 13.17 19.57
N THR A 643 18.24 12.61 19.45
CA THR A 643 19.48 13.38 19.29
C THR A 643 19.68 13.69 17.81
N VAL A 644 19.70 14.98 17.47
CA VAL A 644 19.67 15.48 16.09
C VAL A 644 21.04 16.05 15.70
N LEU A 645 21.55 15.67 14.53
CA LEU A 645 22.63 16.39 13.84
C LEU A 645 22.02 17.32 12.80
N ASP A 646 22.25 18.62 12.93
CA ASP A 646 21.80 19.65 11.99
C ASP A 646 23.00 20.08 11.14
N VAL A 647 23.02 19.69 9.87
CA VAL A 647 24.18 19.84 8.99
C VAL A 647 24.11 21.18 8.26
N GLY A 648 25.08 22.07 8.50
CA GLY A 648 25.16 23.39 7.88
C GLY A 648 23.96 24.29 8.18
N PRO A 649 23.63 24.55 9.46
CA PRO A 649 22.45 25.32 9.85
C PRO A 649 22.48 26.80 9.40
N GLY A 650 23.64 27.33 9.01
CA GLY A 650 23.81 28.71 8.58
C GLY A 650 23.43 29.69 9.69
N THR A 651 22.52 30.62 9.39
CA THR A 651 21.98 31.59 10.36
C THR A 651 20.86 31.02 11.24
N GLY A 652 20.55 29.71 11.14
CA GLY A 652 19.49 29.08 11.93
C GLY A 652 18.09 29.35 11.40
N THR A 653 17.92 29.48 10.08
CA THR A 653 16.60 29.77 9.46
C THR A 653 15.56 28.68 9.67
N GLN A 654 16.00 27.43 9.86
CA GLN A 654 15.12 26.28 10.06
C GLN A 654 14.81 25.99 11.54
N MET A 655 15.45 26.74 12.44
CA MET A 655 15.35 26.55 13.88
C MET A 655 13.93 26.60 14.46
N PRO A 656 13.00 27.43 13.95
CA PRO A 656 11.60 27.41 14.39
C PRO A 656 10.88 26.06 14.18
N LEU A 657 11.38 25.22 13.27
CA LEU A 657 10.82 23.92 12.93
C LEU A 657 11.41 22.78 13.79
N LEU A 658 12.49 23.04 14.54
CA LEU A 658 13.19 22.07 15.38
C LEU A 658 12.81 22.17 16.86
N ARG A 659 11.59 22.67 17.15
CA ARG A 659 11.08 22.88 18.52
C ARG A 659 10.32 21.70 19.11
N SER A 660 10.23 20.59 18.38
CA SER A 660 9.47 19.41 18.82
C SER A 660 9.96 18.92 20.19
N PRO A 661 9.05 18.60 21.14
CA PRO A 661 9.45 18.03 22.43
C PRO A 661 10.11 16.65 22.29
N ALA A 662 9.92 15.97 21.16
CA ALA A 662 10.60 14.72 20.84
C ALA A 662 12.11 14.89 20.63
N ILE A 663 12.58 16.11 20.36
CA ILE A 663 14.00 16.42 20.19
C ILE A 663 14.65 16.64 21.58
N LYS A 664 15.67 15.81 21.85
CA LYS A 664 16.41 15.79 23.12
C LYS A 664 17.56 16.78 23.12
N ALA A 665 18.38 16.75 22.06
CA ALA A 665 19.52 17.63 21.86
C ALA A 665 19.78 17.81 20.36
N ILE A 666 20.32 18.98 19.97
CA ILE A 666 20.67 19.30 18.60
C ILE A 666 22.14 19.68 18.55
N TYR A 667 22.87 19.16 17.57
CA TYR A 667 24.26 19.48 17.31
C TYR A 667 24.38 20.06 15.90
N GLY A 668 24.64 21.37 15.80
CA GLY A 668 24.69 22.09 14.54
C GLY A 668 26.12 22.19 14.00
N ALA A 669 26.47 21.46 12.94
CA ALA A 669 27.79 21.51 12.32
C ALA A 669 27.89 22.68 11.33
N GLU A 670 28.51 23.78 11.75
CA GLU A 670 28.63 25.02 10.95
C GLU A 670 30.10 25.49 10.87
N PRO A 671 30.78 25.35 9.72
CA PRO A 671 32.17 25.78 9.56
C PRO A 671 32.32 27.31 9.47
N CYS A 672 31.29 28.03 9.04
CA CYS A 672 31.36 29.48 8.86
C CYS A 672 31.16 30.22 10.19
N HIS A 673 32.28 30.56 10.83
CA HIS A 673 32.30 31.27 12.12
C HIS A 673 31.55 32.61 12.10
N GLY A 674 31.48 33.25 10.92
CA GLY A 674 30.74 34.50 10.73
C GLY A 674 29.22 34.37 10.85
N LEU A 675 28.67 33.14 10.86
CA LEU A 675 27.23 32.87 11.01
C LEU A 675 26.84 32.47 12.44
N HIS A 676 27.83 32.17 13.30
CA HIS A 676 27.57 31.62 14.64
C HIS A 676 26.88 32.62 15.57
N ALA A 677 27.09 33.92 15.38
CA ALA A 677 26.42 34.93 16.21
C ALA A 677 24.90 34.90 15.96
N GLU A 678 24.49 34.94 14.70
CA GLU A 678 23.11 34.85 14.25
C GLU A 678 22.49 33.49 14.61
N LEU A 679 23.24 32.39 14.45
CA LEU A 679 22.78 31.06 14.83
C LEU A 679 22.48 30.96 16.34
N ARG A 680 23.35 31.53 17.21
CA ARG A 680 23.08 31.62 18.66
C ARG A 680 21.87 32.49 18.97
N THR A 681 21.77 33.64 18.31
CA THR A 681 20.61 34.54 18.49
C THR A 681 19.31 33.83 18.08
N SER A 682 19.32 33.08 16.98
CA SER A 682 18.17 32.27 16.56
C SER A 682 17.82 31.25 17.64
N ALA A 683 18.82 30.52 18.17
CA ALA A 683 18.62 29.51 19.21
C ALA A 683 17.91 30.07 20.45
N THR A 684 18.41 31.20 20.96
CA THR A 684 17.81 31.90 22.09
C THR A 684 16.40 32.41 21.76
N SER A 685 16.17 32.95 20.55
CA SER A 685 14.84 33.45 20.16
C SER A 685 13.78 32.35 20.08
N GLN A 686 14.21 31.11 19.83
CA GLN A 686 13.34 29.94 19.69
C GLN A 686 13.22 29.10 20.98
N GLY A 687 13.87 29.52 22.08
CA GLY A 687 13.88 28.75 23.34
C GLY A 687 14.66 27.44 23.25
N LEU A 688 15.68 27.38 22.38
CA LEU A 688 16.51 26.19 22.13
C LEU A 688 17.94 26.33 22.66
N GLU A 689 18.25 27.39 23.39
CA GLU A 689 19.58 27.69 23.93
C GLU A 689 20.16 26.56 24.77
N ASP A 690 19.32 25.85 25.53
CA ASP A 690 19.75 24.72 26.39
C ASP A 690 19.92 23.40 25.63
N LYS A 691 19.39 23.31 24.41
CA LYS A 691 19.37 22.08 23.60
C LYS A 691 20.27 22.13 22.38
N TYR A 692 20.61 23.33 21.89
CA TYR A 692 21.29 23.51 20.61
C TYR A 692 22.78 23.83 20.79
N ASN A 693 23.63 22.89 20.35
CA ASN A 693 25.07 22.95 20.49
C ASN A 693 25.71 23.24 19.14
N ILE A 694 26.34 24.42 18.99
CA ILE A 694 27.02 24.79 17.75
C ILE A 694 28.40 24.11 17.72
N LEU A 695 28.66 23.33 16.67
CA LEU A 695 29.94 22.71 16.39
C LEU A 695 30.67 23.55 15.32
N PRO A 696 31.80 24.20 15.66
CA PRO A 696 32.55 25.03 14.73
C PRO A 696 33.41 24.15 13.79
N CYS A 697 32.77 23.31 12.98
CA CYS A 697 33.43 22.33 12.13
C CYS A 697 32.64 22.10 10.83
N GLY A 698 33.32 21.56 9.81
CA GLY A 698 32.67 20.96 8.65
C GLY A 698 31.96 19.65 9.01
N VAL A 699 31.17 19.13 8.07
CA VAL A 699 30.47 17.84 8.23
C VAL A 699 31.31 16.65 7.78
N GLU A 700 32.40 16.87 7.05
CA GLU A 700 33.35 15.82 6.70
C GLU A 700 33.90 15.16 7.97
N SER A 701 34.03 13.84 7.95
CA SER A 701 34.37 13.05 9.14
C SER A 701 35.68 13.48 9.80
N ALA A 702 36.65 13.97 9.02
CA ALA A 702 37.91 14.52 9.52
C ALA A 702 37.73 15.70 10.51
N ASP A 703 36.67 16.49 10.34
CA ASP A 703 36.36 17.64 11.19
C ASP A 703 35.25 17.34 12.21
N LEU A 704 34.22 16.61 11.77
CA LEU A 704 33.03 16.31 12.56
C LEU A 704 33.34 15.35 13.70
N ILE A 705 34.06 14.25 13.46
CA ILE A 705 34.33 13.22 14.48
C ILE A 705 35.10 13.80 15.67
N PRO A 706 36.20 14.56 15.49
CA PRO A 706 36.86 15.24 16.60
C PRO A 706 35.95 16.23 17.35
N ALA A 707 35.03 16.91 16.66
CA ALA A 707 34.08 17.80 17.30
C ALA A 707 33.06 17.03 18.17
N LEU A 708 32.56 15.89 17.69
CA LEU A 708 31.66 15.01 18.43
C LEU A 708 32.33 14.37 19.66
N GLN A 709 33.61 13.99 19.54
CA GLN A 709 34.41 13.52 20.68
C GLN A 709 34.55 14.60 21.77
N ARG A 710 34.82 15.86 21.39
CA ARG A 710 34.87 16.99 22.36
C ARG A 710 33.54 17.23 23.07
N GLN A 711 32.42 16.91 22.43
CA GLN A 711 31.08 16.97 23.05
C GLN A 711 30.74 15.74 23.89
N GLY A 712 31.62 14.73 23.96
CA GLY A 712 31.40 13.49 24.70
C GLY A 712 30.38 12.54 24.07
N LEU A 713 30.01 12.76 22.80
CA LEU A 713 29.06 11.91 22.07
C LEU A 713 29.69 10.62 21.55
N LEU A 714 31.01 10.62 21.33
CA LEU A 714 31.80 9.47 20.94
C LEU A 714 32.81 9.17 22.05
N LYS A 715 32.67 8.00 22.69
CA LYS A 715 33.56 7.54 23.76
C LYS A 715 34.56 6.54 23.19
N THR A 716 35.59 7.05 22.50
CA THR A 716 36.65 6.22 21.91
C THR A 716 38.01 6.71 22.39
N ASP A 717 38.88 5.76 22.79
CA ASP A 717 40.24 6.05 23.29
C ASP A 717 41.24 6.39 22.16
N THR A 718 40.79 6.30 20.90
CA THR A 718 41.60 6.57 19.69
C THR A 718 41.20 7.89 19.04
N SER A 719 42.17 8.60 18.47
CA SER A 719 41.97 9.78 17.63
C SER A 719 41.96 9.45 16.13
N ASP A 720 42.07 8.17 15.76
CA ASP A 720 42.04 7.72 14.37
C ASP A 720 40.61 7.63 13.83
N VAL A 721 40.22 8.59 12.98
CA VAL A 721 38.86 8.73 12.44
C VAL A 721 38.39 7.49 11.66
N PRO A 722 39.18 6.89 10.74
CA PRO A 722 38.81 5.66 10.05
C PRO A 722 38.48 4.50 11.01
N SER A 723 39.32 4.25 12.02
CA SER A 723 39.09 3.21 13.02
C SER A 723 37.80 3.44 13.82
N ILE A 724 37.47 4.70 14.15
CA ILE A 724 36.21 5.04 14.84
C ILE A 724 35.00 4.70 13.96
N LEU A 725 35.02 5.08 12.68
CA LEU A 725 33.93 4.81 11.74
C LEU A 725 33.77 3.31 11.48
N GLU A 726 34.87 2.58 11.36
CA GLU A 726 34.85 1.11 11.23
C GLU A 726 34.26 0.45 12.48
N THR A 727 34.61 0.93 13.68
CA THR A 727 34.02 0.45 14.93
C THR A 727 32.52 0.71 14.96
N LEU A 728 32.07 1.93 14.65
CA LEU A 728 30.64 2.27 14.62
C LEU A 728 29.87 1.47 13.56
N SER A 729 30.50 1.20 12.41
CA SER A 729 29.91 0.38 11.35
C SER A 729 29.77 -1.07 11.77
N THR A 730 30.77 -1.65 12.46
CA THR A 730 30.76 -3.04 12.91
C THR A 730 29.85 -3.27 14.12
N THR A 731 29.82 -2.37 15.09
CA THR A 731 28.94 -2.47 16.27
C THR A 731 27.51 -2.01 15.99
N LYS A 732 27.29 -1.27 14.90
CA LYS A 732 26.02 -0.60 14.55
C LYS A 732 25.52 0.39 15.62
N GLU A 733 26.40 0.84 16.50
CA GLU A 733 26.06 1.80 17.57
C GLU A 733 26.19 3.25 17.07
N GLY A 734 25.29 3.66 16.18
CA GLY A 734 25.23 5.05 15.74
C GLY A 734 24.98 6.05 16.88
N VAL A 735 25.20 7.33 16.60
CA VAL A 735 25.08 8.42 17.58
C VAL A 735 23.71 9.08 17.51
N PHE A 736 23.24 9.37 16.30
CA PHE A 736 22.09 10.23 16.05
C PHE A 736 20.82 9.43 15.71
N ASP A 737 19.70 9.89 16.25
CA ASP A 737 18.36 9.40 15.89
C ASP A 737 17.85 10.09 14.62
N THR A 738 18.27 11.34 14.38
CA THR A 738 17.92 12.13 13.21
C THR A 738 19.15 12.88 12.68
N ILE A 739 19.42 12.82 11.38
CA ILE A 739 20.36 13.70 10.69
C ILE A 739 19.58 14.56 9.70
N VAL A 740 19.74 15.88 9.78
CA VAL A 740 19.07 16.86 8.93
C VAL A 740 20.07 17.44 7.93
N CYS A 741 19.77 17.26 6.64
CA CYS A 741 20.56 17.76 5.51
C CYS A 741 19.68 18.66 4.64
N VAL A 742 19.71 19.97 4.88
CA VAL A 742 18.91 20.95 4.13
C VAL A 742 19.83 21.87 3.34
N ARG A 743 19.93 21.63 2.03
CA ARG A 743 20.66 22.46 1.05
C ARG A 743 22.14 22.65 1.38
N VAL A 744 22.79 21.57 1.82
CA VAL A 744 24.16 21.56 2.33
C VAL A 744 25.04 20.52 1.64
N LEU A 745 24.51 19.35 1.26
CA LEU A 745 25.28 18.29 0.61
C LEU A 745 25.78 18.71 -0.78
N CYS A 746 25.17 19.74 -1.37
CA CYS A 746 25.65 20.33 -2.60
C CYS A 746 27.04 20.98 -2.50
N SER A 747 27.51 21.39 -1.31
CA SER A 747 28.75 22.14 -1.11
C SER A 747 29.87 21.35 -0.45
N VAL A 748 29.61 20.13 0.05
CA VAL A 748 30.63 19.28 0.69
C VAL A 748 31.65 18.78 -0.35
N PRO A 749 32.98 18.77 -0.11
CA PRO A 749 33.95 18.37 -1.14
C PRO A 749 33.70 16.96 -1.72
N ASP A 750 33.60 15.94 -0.86
CA ASP A 750 33.26 14.56 -1.25
C ASP A 750 31.89 14.15 -0.70
N MET A 751 30.85 14.31 -1.53
CA MET A 751 29.47 13.99 -1.15
C MET A 751 29.24 12.50 -0.91
N HIS A 752 29.81 11.61 -1.73
CA HIS A 752 29.54 10.19 -1.58
C HIS A 752 30.11 9.68 -0.27
N ARG A 753 31.37 10.06 0.02
CA ARG A 753 32.02 9.70 1.28
C ARG A 753 31.33 10.34 2.48
N THR A 754 30.98 11.62 2.40
CA THR A 754 30.30 12.34 3.49
C THR A 754 28.96 11.68 3.82
N VAL A 755 28.14 11.35 2.83
CA VAL A 755 26.83 10.73 3.06
C VAL A 755 26.98 9.32 3.63
N GLN A 756 28.00 8.55 3.21
CA GLN A 756 28.34 7.26 3.82
C GLN A 756 28.73 7.41 5.29
N ASP A 757 29.62 8.36 5.61
CA ASP A 757 30.05 8.59 7.00
C ASP A 757 28.86 9.07 7.86
N LEU A 758 27.96 9.91 7.33
CA LEU A 758 26.72 10.31 8.01
C LEU A 758 25.77 9.11 8.24
N TYR A 759 25.66 8.21 7.27
CA TYR A 759 24.90 6.97 7.43
C TYR A 759 25.48 6.10 8.56
N THR A 760 26.80 6.00 8.69
CA THR A 760 27.45 5.30 9.81
C THR A 760 27.09 5.93 11.17
N LEU A 761 26.95 7.27 11.23
CA LEU A 761 26.58 7.98 12.45
C LEU A 761 25.11 7.85 12.86
N LEU A 762 24.23 7.33 12.00
CA LEU A 762 22.83 7.04 12.35
C LEU A 762 22.71 5.78 13.21
N ARG A 763 21.86 5.85 14.24
CA ARG A 763 21.42 4.67 15.00
C ARG A 763 20.57 3.74 14.12
N PRO A 764 20.47 2.45 14.45
CA PRO A 764 19.46 1.57 13.86
C PRO A 764 18.05 2.15 14.08
N GLY A 765 17.24 2.23 13.03
CA GLY A 765 15.95 2.94 13.02
C GLY A 765 16.04 4.48 12.93
N GLY A 766 17.26 5.05 12.90
CA GLY A 766 17.50 6.48 12.76
C GLY A 766 17.17 7.00 11.36
N LYS A 767 16.85 8.30 11.26
CA LYS A 767 16.32 8.93 10.04
C LYS A 767 17.28 9.97 9.46
N MET A 768 17.46 9.96 8.15
CA MET A 768 18.11 11.04 7.41
C MET A 768 17.04 11.86 6.69
N LEU A 769 16.88 13.13 7.06
CA LEU A 769 15.91 14.07 6.50
C LEU A 769 16.65 14.95 5.49
N VAL A 770 16.21 14.93 4.23
CA VAL A 770 16.96 15.57 3.14
C VAL A 770 16.07 16.55 2.39
N VAL A 771 16.59 17.75 2.11
CA VAL A 771 16.09 18.67 1.06
C VAL A 771 17.29 19.24 0.32
N GLU A 772 17.57 18.76 -0.88
CA GLU A 772 18.77 19.11 -1.63
C GLU A 772 18.43 19.47 -3.07
N HIS A 773 19.10 20.48 -3.63
CA HIS A 773 19.01 20.66 -5.07
C HIS A 773 19.93 19.67 -5.79
N VAL A 774 19.53 19.23 -6.97
CA VAL A 774 20.19 18.13 -7.69
C VAL A 774 20.43 18.47 -9.16
N VAL A 775 21.18 17.59 -9.82
CA VAL A 775 21.28 17.60 -11.29
C VAL A 775 19.90 17.53 -11.93
N ASN A 776 19.65 18.37 -12.94
CA ASN A 776 18.42 18.28 -13.72
C ASN A 776 18.31 16.91 -14.41
N PRO A 777 17.19 16.16 -14.24
CA PRO A 777 17.01 14.85 -14.82
C PRO A 777 16.64 14.96 -16.31
N TRP A 778 17.42 15.72 -17.10
CA TRP A 778 17.13 16.12 -18.48
C TRP A 778 16.89 14.99 -19.48
N ARG A 779 17.19 13.75 -19.09
CA ARG A 779 16.94 12.53 -19.88
C ARG A 779 15.57 11.90 -19.59
N THR A 780 14.84 12.37 -18.58
CA THR A 780 13.51 11.88 -18.21
C THR A 780 12.41 12.79 -18.79
N PRO A 781 11.17 12.30 -18.96
CA PRO A 781 10.05 13.11 -19.44
C PRO A 781 9.72 14.34 -18.57
N LYS A 782 10.09 14.31 -17.29
CA LYS A 782 9.86 15.42 -16.34
C LYS A 782 11.02 16.44 -16.30
N GLY A 783 12.18 16.07 -16.83
CA GLY A 783 13.37 16.92 -16.89
C GLY A 783 13.34 17.97 -18.00
N SER A 784 14.36 18.84 -18.06
CA SER A 784 14.46 19.87 -19.09
C SER A 784 15.89 20.05 -19.58
N VAL A 785 16.10 19.81 -20.88
CA VAL A 785 17.39 20.04 -21.56
C VAL A 785 17.81 21.51 -21.44
N ILE A 786 16.85 22.43 -21.52
CA ILE A 786 17.10 23.87 -21.37
C ILE A 786 17.54 24.18 -19.94
N ALA A 787 16.83 23.66 -18.93
CA ALA A 787 17.23 23.84 -17.54
C ALA A 787 18.62 23.26 -17.25
N ARG A 788 18.96 22.12 -17.85
CA ARG A 788 20.29 21.53 -17.77
C ARG A 788 21.37 22.41 -18.41
N ALA A 789 21.08 23.06 -19.54
CA ALA A 789 21.97 24.03 -20.14
C ALA A 789 22.18 25.26 -19.23
N PHE A 790 21.13 25.72 -18.55
CA PHE A 790 21.23 26.80 -17.56
C PHE A 790 22.05 26.39 -16.33
N GLN A 791 21.94 25.15 -15.84
CA GLN A 791 22.84 24.64 -14.79
C GLN A 791 24.32 24.72 -15.21
N ALA A 792 24.62 24.34 -16.46
CA ALA A 792 25.98 24.44 -16.99
C ALA A 792 26.41 25.90 -17.15
N PHE A 793 25.52 26.77 -17.61
CA PHE A 793 25.77 28.21 -17.75
C PHE A 793 26.10 28.87 -16.40
N TYR A 794 25.30 28.66 -15.36
CA TYR A 794 25.57 29.22 -14.04
C TYR A 794 26.85 28.63 -13.42
N GLY A 795 27.11 27.34 -13.63
CA GLY A 795 28.38 26.71 -13.29
C GLY A 795 29.57 27.45 -13.92
N PHE A 796 29.51 27.74 -15.22
CA PHE A 796 30.54 28.50 -15.95
C PHE A 796 30.68 29.94 -15.43
N MET A 797 29.58 30.59 -15.06
CA MET A 797 29.57 31.96 -14.51
C MET A 797 30.10 32.06 -13.07
N GLY A 798 30.64 30.98 -12.51
CA GLY A 798 31.30 30.97 -11.21
C GLY A 798 30.38 30.63 -10.03
N TRP A 799 29.24 29.96 -10.26
CA TRP A 799 28.29 29.59 -9.21
C TRP A 799 28.97 28.95 -7.98
N SER A 800 29.74 27.88 -8.19
CA SER A 800 30.41 27.17 -7.10
C SER A 800 31.37 28.08 -6.32
N TRP A 801 32.05 29.00 -6.99
CA TRP A 801 32.95 29.94 -6.33
C TRP A 801 32.21 30.93 -5.43
N TYR A 802 31.15 31.57 -5.92
CA TYR A 802 30.47 32.64 -5.16
C TYR A 802 29.47 32.10 -4.13
N LEU A 803 28.90 30.90 -4.33
CA LEU A 803 27.88 30.30 -3.48
C LEU A 803 28.47 29.21 -2.56
N GLY A 804 29.64 29.45 -1.99
CA GLY A 804 30.19 28.59 -0.92
C GLY A 804 30.46 27.14 -1.35
N ASN A 805 31.06 26.93 -2.53
CA ASN A 805 31.35 25.63 -3.16
C ASN A 805 30.11 24.82 -3.59
N CYS A 806 28.91 25.39 -3.54
CA CYS A 806 27.69 24.73 -4.01
C CYS A 806 27.81 24.24 -5.47
N CYS A 807 27.48 22.99 -5.74
CA CYS A 807 27.47 22.40 -7.08
C CYS A 807 26.04 22.09 -7.53
N MET A 808 25.52 22.83 -8.52
CA MET A 808 24.15 22.65 -9.03
C MET A 808 23.89 21.29 -9.71
N ASN A 809 24.94 20.58 -10.13
CA ASN A 809 24.84 19.39 -10.98
C ASN A 809 25.20 18.09 -10.25
N ARG A 810 25.07 18.05 -8.93
CA ARG A 810 25.35 16.84 -8.14
C ARG A 810 24.21 15.84 -8.20
N ASP A 811 24.57 14.57 -8.28
CA ASP A 811 23.65 13.45 -8.16
C ASP A 811 23.53 13.02 -6.70
N THR A 812 22.92 13.88 -5.88
CA THR A 812 22.74 13.66 -4.45
C THR A 812 21.85 12.45 -4.18
N THR A 813 20.84 12.23 -5.03
CA THR A 813 19.91 11.10 -4.91
C THR A 813 20.64 9.76 -5.00
N SER A 814 21.57 9.62 -5.95
CA SER A 814 22.39 8.42 -6.07
C SER A 814 23.28 8.21 -4.84
N ALA A 815 23.98 9.24 -4.38
CA ALA A 815 24.83 9.15 -3.19
C ALA A 815 24.06 8.74 -1.93
N LEU A 816 22.84 9.27 -1.73
CA LEU A 816 21.96 8.89 -0.62
C LEU A 816 21.57 7.42 -0.67
N LYS A 817 21.15 6.92 -1.83
CA LYS A 817 20.74 5.52 -1.98
C LYS A 817 21.90 4.56 -1.74
N HIS A 818 23.07 4.84 -2.32
CA HIS A 818 24.25 3.99 -2.22
C HIS A 818 24.94 4.00 -0.86
N ALA A 819 24.59 4.95 0.03
CA ALA A 819 25.21 5.05 1.35
C ALA A 819 24.98 3.81 2.23
N ALA A 820 23.88 3.09 2.02
CA ALA A 820 23.49 1.91 2.80
C ALA A 820 23.81 0.57 2.11
N ASP A 821 24.45 0.57 0.94
CA ASP A 821 24.68 -0.65 0.14
C ASP A 821 25.43 -1.74 0.94
N GLN A 822 26.38 -1.34 1.78
CA GLN A 822 27.17 -2.26 2.61
C GLN A 822 26.32 -3.01 3.66
N ASP A 823 25.17 -2.45 4.06
CA ASP A 823 24.24 -3.04 5.03
C ASP A 823 23.02 -3.70 4.36
N GLY A 824 23.08 -3.90 3.03
CA GLY A 824 21.99 -4.46 2.24
C GLY A 824 20.85 -3.47 1.98
N GLY A 825 21.16 -2.16 2.01
CA GLY A 825 20.23 -1.08 1.72
C GLY A 825 19.52 -0.49 2.94
N TRP A 826 18.86 0.65 2.73
CA TRP A 826 18.00 1.30 3.72
C TRP A 826 16.78 0.42 4.09
N GLU A 827 16.16 0.67 5.24
CA GLU A 827 14.87 0.06 5.60
C GLU A 827 13.72 0.71 4.84
N SER A 828 13.74 2.04 4.72
CA SER A 828 12.83 2.78 3.84
C SER A 828 13.56 3.93 3.15
N VAL A 829 13.18 4.21 1.90
CA VAL A 829 13.66 5.35 1.11
C VAL A 829 12.45 6.10 0.57
N GLU A 830 12.05 7.17 1.25
CA GLU A 830 10.94 8.05 0.88
C GLU A 830 11.51 9.32 0.23
N LEU A 831 12.13 9.22 -0.94
CA LEU A 831 12.68 10.38 -1.67
C LEU A 831 11.82 10.77 -2.87
N GLU A 832 11.47 12.05 -2.97
CA GLU A 832 10.69 12.61 -4.07
C GLU A 832 11.44 13.74 -4.78
N SER A 833 11.25 13.85 -6.09
CA SER A 833 11.87 14.88 -6.93
C SER A 833 10.88 15.99 -7.26
N TRP A 834 11.38 17.23 -7.27
CA TRP A 834 10.59 18.45 -7.30
C TRP A 834 11.20 19.46 -8.27
N PHE A 835 10.34 20.25 -8.92
CA PHE A 835 10.77 21.32 -9.85
C PHE A 835 11.71 20.85 -10.97
N GLU A 836 11.49 19.62 -11.46
CA GLU A 836 12.37 18.90 -12.41
C GLU A 836 12.54 19.61 -13.76
N SER A 837 11.66 20.55 -14.09
CA SER A 837 11.75 21.36 -15.31
C SER A 837 12.62 22.63 -15.18
N THR A 838 13.17 22.91 -14.00
CA THR A 838 13.94 24.14 -13.67
C THR A 838 15.44 23.87 -13.47
N PRO A 839 16.32 24.90 -13.47
CA PRO A 839 17.75 24.72 -13.25
C PRO A 839 18.09 24.34 -11.80
N MET A 840 17.13 24.46 -10.89
CA MET A 840 17.27 24.09 -9.48
C MET A 840 16.17 23.09 -9.12
N PRO A 841 16.23 21.85 -9.64
CA PRO A 841 15.36 20.79 -9.18
C PRO A 841 15.79 20.37 -7.77
N TYR A 842 14.87 19.84 -6.98
CA TYR A 842 15.14 19.40 -5.62
C TYR A 842 14.78 17.94 -5.44
N VAL A 843 15.51 17.24 -4.58
CA VAL A 843 15.09 15.99 -3.96
C VAL A 843 14.75 16.29 -2.50
N ALA A 844 13.62 15.79 -2.03
CA ALA A 844 13.16 15.99 -0.66
C ALA A 844 12.57 14.68 -0.11
N GLY A 845 12.86 14.34 1.14
CA GLY A 845 12.39 13.08 1.70
C GLY A 845 13.13 12.56 2.92
N ILE A 846 12.79 11.34 3.32
CA ILE A 846 13.33 10.65 4.50
C ILE A 846 13.88 9.28 4.13
N LEU A 847 15.08 8.98 4.63
CA LEU A 847 15.66 7.64 4.56
C LEU A 847 15.80 7.08 5.98
N THR A 848 15.33 5.85 6.20
CA THR A 848 15.38 5.19 7.53
C THR A 848 16.40 4.08 7.53
N LYS A 849 17.37 4.15 8.45
CA LYS A 849 18.41 3.14 8.62
C LYS A 849 17.82 1.87 9.24
N ARG A 850 18.20 0.71 8.71
CA ARG A 850 17.71 -0.61 9.15
C ARG A 850 18.00 -0.87 10.64
N ARG A 851 16.99 -1.41 11.33
CA ARG A 851 17.07 -1.84 12.74
C ARG A 851 18.01 -3.01 12.97
#